data_AF-A0A327IZY5-F1
#
_entry.id   AF-A0A327IZY5-F1
#
_cell.length_a   1.000
_cell.length_b   1.000
_cell.length_c   1.000
_cell.angle_alpha   90.00
_cell.angle_beta   90.00
_cell.angle_gamma   90.00
#
_symmetry.space_group_name_H-M   'P 1'
#
loop_
_entity.id
_entity.type
_entity.pdbx_description
1 polymer ?
#
loop_
_entity_poly.entity_id
_entity_poly.type
_entity_poly.pdbx_seq_one_letter_code
_entity_poly.pdbx_strand_id
1 'polypeptide(L)'
;MFERFTEKAIKVIMLAQEEARRLGHNFVGTEQVLLGLIGEGTGVAAKTLKSMGVNLKDARTEVEKIIGRGSGFVAVEIPFTPRAKRVLELSWDEARQLGHNYIGTEHLLLGLIREGEGVAARVLENLGVDLNKVRSNVIKMLGESKPQATAGGSSSSSSSSSSSTGGKTKTPSLDEFGRDLTLAAQELRLDPVVGREKEIERVIQILARRTKNNPVLLGEPGVGKTAVAEGLAIRIVNAEVPDILDGKKVIQLDMGLLVAGTKYRGEFEERLKKIMDEIRQAGNIILVIDEMHTLIGAGAAEGAIDAANILKPALSRGEIQVIGATTSDEYRKYIEKDSALERRFQPVLIEEPSIDESIEIIKGLKPKYEEHHRLIISDDAIVAAVKLSSKYVNDRFLPDKAIDVIDEASSKVRLKASNMCPEGKELEKQLKSLIKEKEDAIRNQEFETASQLRDDEADLRDKIREVSAKWREEHDANKPTVTAENVAEVISMMTGVPVTKLTEGESERLLRLEDTLHKRVIGQHDAIVAISKAIRRARVGLKSPNRPIGSFIFCGPTGVGKTELAKALAEAMFGSEDNMIRVDMSEFMEKHSTAKLIGSPPGYVGYDDGGHLSELVRKKPYSVVLFDEIEKAHPDVFNIMLQILDDGRLTDSKGRHISFKNTVIIMTSNVGASMITNTSKLGFSTAEDESKDKYEKLKETVSEEMKKAFRPEFLNRIDETIVFAHLSKEEIRQIVDLMLKDLFKRLAEKDLNIEVTDEVKDHLAENGYSEAYGARPLRRLIQRKMEDSLAEEILSGKYGPGDTIKVTLVDGKISFEKAAKKRAKKEKAEEGEQVTAE
;
A
#
# COMPACT_ATOMS: atom_id res chain seq x y z
N MET A 1 -24.29 -25.05 4.54
CA MET A 1 -23.45 -25.51 5.68
C MET A 1 -22.74 -26.84 5.39
N PHE A 2 -23.35 -27.80 4.68
CA PHE A 2 -22.79 -29.15 4.48
C PHE A 2 -21.90 -29.37 3.25
N GLU A 3 -21.69 -28.38 2.38
CA GLU A 3 -20.91 -28.55 1.13
C GLU A 3 -19.46 -29.00 1.33
N ARG A 4 -18.89 -28.77 2.52
CA ARG A 4 -17.51 -29.12 2.84
C ARG A 4 -17.38 -30.38 3.69
N PHE A 5 -18.46 -31.12 3.92
CA PHE A 5 -18.43 -32.37 4.69
C PHE A 5 -18.12 -33.55 3.76
N THR A 6 -17.29 -34.46 4.23
CA THR A 6 -17.10 -35.75 3.57
C THR A 6 -18.39 -36.59 3.63
N GLU A 7 -18.58 -37.53 2.70
CA GLU A 7 -19.73 -38.45 2.71
C GLU A 7 -19.88 -39.19 4.05
N LYS A 8 -18.76 -39.58 4.68
CA LYS A 8 -18.74 -40.21 6.01
C LYS A 8 -19.20 -39.27 7.12
N ALA A 9 -18.78 -38.00 7.08
CA ALA A 9 -19.20 -37.00 8.06
C ALA A 9 -20.69 -36.66 7.90
N ILE A 10 -21.22 -36.63 6.67
CA ILE A 10 -22.66 -36.47 6.42
C ILE A 10 -23.43 -37.67 6.99
N LYS A 11 -22.94 -38.89 6.77
CA LYS A 11 -23.53 -40.12 7.32
C LYS A 11 -23.58 -40.12 8.85
N VAL A 12 -22.53 -39.63 9.53
CA VAL A 12 -22.52 -39.45 10.99
C VAL A 12 -23.66 -38.55 11.47
N ILE A 13 -23.92 -37.46 10.75
CA ILE A 13 -24.98 -36.51 11.11
C ILE A 13 -26.37 -37.13 10.88
N MET A 14 -26.56 -37.88 9.80
CA MET A 14 -27.81 -38.62 9.57
C MET A 14 -28.06 -39.65 10.68
N LEU A 15 -27.03 -40.40 11.08
CA LEU A 15 -27.11 -41.36 12.19
C LEU A 15 -27.41 -40.68 13.53
N ALA A 16 -26.88 -39.47 13.77
CA ALA A 16 -27.21 -38.68 14.95
C ALA A 16 -28.71 -38.31 14.99
N GLN A 17 -29.29 -37.93 13.85
CA GLN A 17 -30.72 -37.65 13.74
C GLN A 17 -31.57 -38.91 13.94
N GLU A 18 -31.12 -40.06 13.43
CA GLU A 18 -31.78 -41.36 13.65
C GLU A 18 -31.75 -41.77 15.13
N GLU A 19 -30.64 -41.58 15.83
CA GLU A 19 -30.55 -41.85 17.27
C GLU A 19 -31.40 -40.88 18.10
N ALA A 20 -31.49 -39.61 17.70
CA ALA A 20 -32.42 -38.66 18.31
C ALA A 20 -33.88 -39.14 18.18
N ARG A 21 -34.27 -39.60 16.98
CA ARG A 21 -35.60 -40.16 16.72
C ARG A 21 -35.86 -41.43 17.55
N ARG A 22 -34.88 -42.31 17.66
CA ARG A 22 -34.99 -43.55 18.43
C ARG A 22 -35.14 -43.31 19.92
N LEU A 23 -34.44 -42.32 20.48
CA LEU A 23 -34.54 -41.93 21.89
C LEU A 23 -35.78 -41.06 22.17
N GLY A 24 -36.51 -40.62 21.13
CA GLY A 24 -37.67 -39.75 21.23
C GLY A 24 -37.32 -38.30 21.56
N HIS A 25 -36.11 -37.85 21.24
CA HIS A 25 -35.64 -36.48 21.48
C HIS A 25 -35.98 -35.58 20.29
N ASN A 26 -36.48 -34.38 20.57
CA ASN A 26 -36.91 -33.41 19.57
C ASN A 26 -35.77 -32.50 19.08
N PHE A 27 -34.53 -32.78 19.49
CA PHE A 27 -33.34 -32.03 19.13
C PHE A 27 -32.12 -32.96 19.03
N VAL A 28 -31.12 -32.54 18.25
CA VAL A 28 -29.81 -33.20 18.18
C VAL A 28 -28.83 -32.46 19.09
N GLY A 29 -28.45 -33.11 20.18
CA GLY A 29 -27.40 -32.74 21.12
C GLY A 29 -26.03 -33.32 20.75
N THR A 30 -25.04 -33.00 21.58
CA THR A 30 -23.66 -33.47 21.45
C THR A 30 -23.57 -35.00 21.51
N GLU A 31 -24.43 -35.61 22.32
CA GLU A 31 -24.48 -37.03 22.60
C GLU A 31 -25.00 -37.84 21.41
N GLN A 32 -25.97 -37.32 20.64
CA GLN A 32 -26.41 -38.00 19.43
C GLN A 32 -25.35 -37.89 18.33
N VAL A 33 -24.59 -36.79 18.28
CA VAL A 33 -23.41 -36.67 17.40
C VAL A 33 -22.35 -37.71 17.77
N LEU A 34 -22.09 -37.93 19.06
CA LEU A 34 -21.20 -39.00 19.53
C LEU A 34 -21.71 -40.39 19.13
N LEU A 35 -23.00 -40.67 19.32
CA LEU A 35 -23.60 -41.94 18.92
C LEU A 35 -23.53 -42.15 17.41
N GLY A 36 -23.72 -41.08 16.61
CA GLY A 36 -23.55 -41.10 15.17
C GLY A 36 -22.11 -41.41 14.74
N LEU A 37 -21.11 -40.85 15.45
CA LEU A 37 -19.69 -41.13 15.19
C LEU A 37 -19.36 -42.60 15.46
N ILE A 38 -19.87 -43.17 16.55
CA ILE A 38 -19.64 -44.60 16.86
C ILE A 38 -20.43 -45.49 15.90
N GLY A 39 -21.65 -45.07 15.50
CA GLY A 39 -22.54 -45.83 14.63
C GLY A 39 -22.06 -45.95 13.17
N GLU A 40 -21.29 -44.98 12.68
CA GLU A 40 -20.74 -45.03 11.32
C GLU A 40 -19.70 -46.16 11.16
N GLY A 41 -18.96 -46.48 12.24
CA GLY A 41 -18.15 -47.70 12.40
C GLY A 41 -16.88 -47.82 11.54
N THR A 42 -16.76 -47.10 10.43
CA THR A 42 -15.65 -47.24 9.46
C THR A 42 -14.68 -46.07 9.43
N GLY A 43 -15.09 -44.93 9.99
CA GLY A 43 -14.38 -43.67 10.07
C GLY A 43 -13.28 -43.69 11.12
N VAL A 44 -12.38 -42.73 11.02
CA VAL A 44 -11.22 -42.60 11.91
C VAL A 44 -11.69 -42.44 13.35
N ALA A 45 -12.70 -41.59 13.58
CA ALA A 45 -13.30 -41.39 14.90
C ALA A 45 -13.86 -42.68 15.52
N ALA A 46 -14.59 -43.48 14.74
CA ALA A 46 -15.15 -44.75 15.20
C ALA A 46 -14.05 -45.76 15.56
N LYS A 47 -12.99 -45.84 14.74
CA LYS A 47 -11.83 -46.71 15.00
C LYS A 47 -11.08 -46.29 16.26
N THR A 48 -10.86 -44.98 16.45
CA THR A 48 -10.21 -44.46 17.65
C THR A 48 -11.03 -44.78 18.90
N LEU A 49 -12.34 -44.50 18.90
CA LEU A 49 -13.21 -44.79 20.03
C LEU A 49 -13.27 -46.29 20.34
N LYS A 50 -13.32 -47.15 19.32
CA LYS A 50 -13.28 -48.61 19.47
C LYS A 50 -11.95 -49.10 20.05
N SER A 51 -10.83 -48.52 19.64
CA SER A 51 -9.50 -48.84 20.20
C SER A 51 -9.38 -48.49 21.69
N MET A 52 -10.21 -47.56 22.17
CA MET A 52 -10.28 -47.14 23.57
C MET A 52 -11.38 -47.88 24.35
N GLY A 53 -12.00 -48.92 23.76
CA GLY A 53 -12.99 -49.76 24.43
C GLY A 53 -14.43 -49.23 24.41
N VAL A 54 -14.72 -48.17 23.65
CA VAL A 54 -16.07 -47.61 23.56
C VAL A 54 -16.92 -48.39 22.55
N ASN A 55 -17.95 -49.09 23.03
CA ASN A 55 -18.94 -49.74 22.18
C ASN A 55 -20.21 -48.89 22.06
N LEU A 56 -20.90 -49.03 20.92
CA LEU A 56 -22.17 -48.35 20.66
C LEU A 56 -23.26 -48.71 21.69
N LYS A 57 -23.30 -49.97 22.16
CA LYS A 57 -24.28 -50.44 23.14
C LYS A 57 -24.08 -49.79 24.52
N ASP A 58 -22.83 -49.66 24.94
CA ASP A 58 -22.46 -49.10 26.24
C ASP A 58 -22.71 -47.58 26.22
N ALA A 59 -22.29 -46.90 25.14
CA ALA A 59 -22.55 -45.48 24.94
C ALA A 59 -24.06 -45.15 24.92
N ARG A 60 -24.90 -45.98 24.28
CA ARG A 60 -26.36 -45.79 24.29
C ARG A 60 -26.95 -45.90 25.69
N THR A 61 -26.49 -46.87 26.46
CA THR A 61 -26.95 -47.08 27.84
C THR A 61 -26.61 -45.88 28.72
N GLU A 62 -25.39 -45.33 28.58
CA GLU A 62 -24.97 -44.14 29.32
C GLU A 62 -25.71 -42.88 28.89
N VAL A 63 -25.98 -42.71 27.59
CA VAL A 63 -26.81 -41.60 27.09
C VAL A 63 -28.25 -41.68 27.62
N GLU A 64 -28.86 -42.88 27.62
CA GLU A 64 -30.19 -43.11 28.19
C GLU A 64 -30.22 -42.81 29.70
N LYS A 65 -29.15 -43.13 30.44
CA LYS A 65 -29.06 -42.81 31.88
C LYS A 65 -29.00 -41.31 32.17
N ILE A 66 -28.29 -40.54 31.33
CA ILE A 66 -28.07 -39.10 31.59
C ILE A 66 -29.25 -38.25 31.15
N ILE A 67 -29.88 -38.56 30.00
CA ILE A 67 -30.95 -37.73 29.42
C ILE A 67 -32.34 -38.35 29.54
N GLY A 68 -32.44 -39.68 29.71
CA GLY A 68 -33.70 -40.40 29.70
C GLY A 68 -34.22 -40.67 28.28
N ARG A 69 -35.49 -41.09 28.17
CA ARG A 69 -36.21 -41.19 26.89
C ARG A 69 -37.17 -40.00 26.76
N GLY A 70 -37.21 -39.40 25.57
CA GLY A 70 -38.04 -38.23 25.29
C GLY A 70 -39.51 -38.57 25.07
N SER A 71 -40.33 -37.53 24.85
CA SER A 71 -41.80 -37.56 24.87
C SER A 71 -42.46 -38.25 23.66
N GLY A 72 -41.69 -38.92 22.80
CA GLY A 72 -42.18 -39.77 21.71
C GLY A 72 -42.72 -39.04 20.47
N PHE A 73 -42.89 -37.72 20.51
CA PHE A 73 -43.41 -36.92 19.39
C PHE A 73 -42.28 -36.23 18.63
N VAL A 74 -41.81 -36.84 17.54
CA VAL A 74 -40.65 -36.37 16.76
C VAL A 74 -41.10 -35.68 15.46
N ALA A 75 -40.71 -34.41 15.28
CA ALA A 75 -40.96 -33.65 14.05
C ALA A 75 -40.17 -34.20 12.84
N VAL A 76 -40.61 -33.87 11.62
CA VAL A 76 -39.95 -34.28 10.37
C VAL A 76 -38.51 -33.74 10.28
N GLU A 77 -38.29 -32.51 10.76
CA GLU A 77 -36.96 -31.92 10.91
C GLU A 77 -36.61 -31.78 12.40
N ILE A 78 -35.48 -32.38 12.79
CA ILE A 78 -34.95 -32.32 14.16
C ILE A 78 -33.83 -31.27 14.20
N PRO A 79 -34.03 -30.10 14.85
CA PRO A 79 -33.02 -29.06 14.91
C PRO A 79 -31.83 -29.44 15.80
N PHE A 80 -30.64 -28.91 15.49
CA PHE A 80 -29.45 -29.00 16.34
C PHE A 80 -29.53 -28.02 17.51
N THR A 81 -29.11 -28.47 18.69
CA THR A 81 -28.91 -27.61 19.85
C THR A 81 -27.77 -26.60 19.60
N PRO A 82 -27.75 -25.43 20.28
CA PRO A 82 -26.66 -24.46 20.17
C PRO A 82 -25.27 -25.07 20.42
N ARG A 83 -25.19 -26.03 21.37
CA ARG A 83 -23.97 -26.79 21.66
C ARG A 83 -23.55 -27.71 20.52
N ALA A 84 -24.48 -28.48 19.95
CA ALA A 84 -24.18 -29.28 18.75
C ALA A 84 -23.75 -28.42 17.55
N LYS A 85 -24.31 -27.22 17.37
CA LYS A 85 -23.83 -26.26 16.35
C LYS A 85 -22.40 -25.82 16.62
N ARG A 86 -22.06 -25.54 17.88
CA ARG A 86 -20.70 -25.19 18.30
C ARG A 86 -19.71 -26.31 18.02
N VAL A 87 -20.09 -27.58 18.22
CA VAL A 87 -19.25 -28.74 17.81
C VAL A 87 -18.93 -28.68 16.32
N LEU A 88 -19.91 -28.41 15.46
CA LEU A 88 -19.71 -28.35 14.00
C LEU A 88 -18.78 -27.19 13.61
N GLU A 89 -18.91 -26.04 14.26
CA GLU A 89 -18.02 -24.89 14.08
C GLU A 89 -16.58 -25.22 14.53
N LEU A 90 -16.42 -25.83 15.72
CA LEU A 90 -15.11 -26.25 16.21
C LEU A 90 -14.46 -27.32 15.33
N SER A 91 -15.28 -28.20 14.74
CA SER A 91 -14.81 -29.21 13.79
C SER A 91 -14.28 -28.58 12.51
N TRP A 92 -14.89 -27.47 12.07
CA TRP A 92 -14.40 -26.69 10.94
C TRP A 92 -13.04 -26.04 11.26
N ASP A 93 -12.88 -25.48 12.45
CA ASP A 93 -11.62 -24.89 12.89
C ASP A 93 -10.50 -25.92 13.01
N GLU A 94 -10.78 -27.12 13.53
CA GLU A 94 -9.80 -28.21 13.61
C GLU A 94 -9.40 -28.74 12.23
N ALA A 95 -10.34 -28.84 11.28
CA ALA A 95 -10.02 -29.18 9.89
C ALA A 95 -9.06 -28.16 9.26
N ARG A 96 -9.30 -26.86 9.50
CA ARG A 96 -8.44 -25.78 9.00
C ARG A 96 -7.06 -25.79 9.67
N GLN A 97 -6.98 -26.06 10.97
CA GLN A 97 -5.70 -26.19 11.69
C GLN A 97 -4.85 -27.34 11.14
N LEU A 98 -5.49 -28.42 10.69
CA LEU A 98 -4.84 -29.56 10.05
C LEU A 98 -4.58 -29.36 8.56
N GLY A 99 -4.97 -28.22 7.98
CA GLY A 99 -4.80 -27.91 6.56
C GLY A 99 -5.78 -28.66 5.63
N HIS A 100 -6.83 -29.27 6.18
CA HIS A 100 -7.86 -29.94 5.40
C HIS A 100 -8.97 -28.95 4.98
N ASN A 101 -9.28 -28.92 3.69
CA ASN A 101 -10.39 -28.11 3.14
C ASN A 101 -11.77 -28.78 3.30
N TYR A 102 -11.85 -29.91 4.02
CA TYR A 102 -13.06 -30.71 4.25
C TYR A 102 -13.21 -31.14 5.72
N ILE A 103 -14.44 -31.41 6.15
CA ILE A 103 -14.76 -31.98 7.47
C ILE A 103 -14.92 -33.51 7.34
N GLY A 104 -13.99 -34.23 7.97
CA GLY A 104 -14.04 -35.67 8.16
C GLY A 104 -14.62 -36.07 9.53
N THR A 105 -14.71 -37.38 9.76
CA THR A 105 -15.19 -37.95 11.04
C THR A 105 -14.27 -37.60 12.21
N GLU A 106 -12.97 -37.51 11.94
CA GLU A 106 -11.89 -37.11 12.85
C GLU A 106 -12.10 -35.68 13.37
N HIS A 107 -12.47 -34.76 12.48
CA HIS A 107 -12.68 -33.36 12.82
C HIS A 107 -13.92 -33.20 13.70
N LEU A 108 -14.97 -33.98 13.42
CA LEU A 108 -16.17 -34.04 14.26
C LEU A 108 -15.87 -34.53 15.68
N LEU A 109 -15.03 -35.56 15.82
CA LEU A 109 -14.62 -36.06 17.14
C LEU A 109 -13.74 -35.04 17.89
N LEU A 110 -12.81 -34.39 17.18
CA LEU A 110 -11.95 -33.35 17.75
C LEU A 110 -12.75 -32.12 18.20
N GLY A 111 -13.75 -31.70 17.40
CA GLY A 111 -14.66 -30.61 17.76
C GLY A 111 -15.48 -30.94 19.02
N LEU A 112 -15.92 -32.18 19.16
CA LEU A 112 -16.69 -32.66 20.31
C LEU A 112 -15.84 -32.69 21.59
N ILE A 113 -14.58 -33.13 21.48
CA ILE A 113 -13.60 -33.10 22.58
C ILE A 113 -13.29 -31.66 23.00
N ARG A 114 -13.13 -30.75 22.02
CA ARG A 114 -12.79 -29.35 22.27
C ARG A 114 -13.92 -28.56 22.90
N GLU A 115 -15.17 -28.92 22.64
CA GLU A 115 -16.30 -28.35 23.38
C GLU A 115 -16.25 -28.75 24.86
N GLY A 116 -15.87 -30.00 25.18
CA GLY A 116 -15.45 -30.48 26.50
C GLY A 116 -16.51 -30.50 27.62
N GLU A 117 -17.55 -29.68 27.53
CA GLU A 117 -18.57 -29.51 28.57
C GLU A 117 -19.92 -30.15 28.20
N GLY A 118 -20.03 -30.73 27.00
CA GLY A 118 -21.24 -31.37 26.48
C GLY A 118 -21.59 -32.68 27.19
N VAL A 119 -22.82 -33.18 26.96
CA VAL A 119 -23.23 -34.50 27.48
C VAL A 119 -22.33 -35.59 26.90
N ALA A 120 -21.87 -35.42 25.65
CA ALA A 120 -20.95 -36.36 25.03
C ALA A 120 -19.60 -36.47 25.76
N ALA A 121 -19.07 -35.39 26.34
CA ALA A 121 -17.86 -35.43 27.14
C ALA A 121 -18.08 -36.24 28.43
N ARG A 122 -19.20 -36.01 29.12
CA ARG A 122 -19.59 -36.80 30.31
C ARG A 122 -19.78 -38.28 30.00
N VAL A 123 -20.37 -38.61 28.85
CA VAL A 123 -20.53 -40.01 28.41
C VAL A 123 -19.16 -40.66 28.21
N LEU A 124 -18.20 -39.97 27.58
CA LEU A 124 -16.84 -40.49 27.39
C LEU A 124 -16.10 -40.65 28.73
N GLU A 125 -16.23 -39.70 29.64
CA GLU A 125 -15.65 -39.78 31.00
C GLU A 125 -16.23 -40.97 31.79
N ASN A 126 -17.54 -41.17 31.78
CA ASN A 126 -18.21 -42.30 32.43
C ASN A 126 -17.77 -43.65 31.85
N LEU A 127 -17.43 -43.69 30.56
CA LEU A 127 -16.88 -44.88 29.89
C LEU A 127 -15.37 -45.05 30.11
N GLY A 128 -14.74 -44.22 30.95
CA GLY A 128 -13.32 -44.32 31.30
C GLY A 128 -12.36 -43.79 30.24
N VAL A 129 -12.85 -42.95 29.32
CA VAL A 129 -12.07 -42.40 28.20
C VAL A 129 -11.57 -41.01 28.54
N ASP A 130 -10.25 -40.85 28.58
CA ASP A 130 -9.60 -39.55 28.78
C ASP A 130 -9.58 -38.77 27.45
N LEU A 131 -10.24 -37.62 27.44
CA LEU A 131 -10.41 -36.73 26.28
C LEU A 131 -9.06 -36.32 25.66
N ASN A 132 -8.02 -36.13 26.47
CA ASN A 132 -6.68 -35.77 25.98
C ASN A 132 -6.02 -36.91 25.21
N LYS A 133 -6.24 -38.15 25.67
CA LYS A 133 -5.71 -39.36 24.99
C LYS A 133 -6.41 -39.58 23.66
N VAL A 134 -7.73 -39.35 23.57
CA VAL A 134 -8.47 -39.44 22.31
C VAL A 134 -7.87 -38.49 21.28
N ARG A 135 -7.65 -37.21 21.63
CA ARG A 135 -7.05 -36.21 20.73
C ARG A 135 -5.69 -36.68 20.19
N SER A 136 -4.82 -37.19 21.06
CA SER A 136 -3.50 -37.68 20.65
C SER A 136 -3.56 -38.88 19.70
N ASN A 137 -4.53 -39.78 19.89
CA ASN A 137 -4.68 -40.97 19.06
C ASN A 137 -5.31 -40.66 17.71
N VAL A 138 -6.25 -39.71 17.64
CA VAL A 138 -6.80 -39.22 16.36
C VAL A 138 -5.69 -38.61 15.50
N ILE A 139 -4.82 -37.77 16.09
CA ILE A 139 -3.70 -37.14 15.37
C ILE A 139 -2.70 -38.20 14.88
N LYS A 140 -2.38 -39.21 15.70
CA LYS A 140 -1.50 -40.33 15.30
C LYS A 140 -2.08 -41.13 14.13
N MET A 141 -3.37 -41.47 14.19
CA MET A 141 -4.05 -42.21 13.12
C MET A 141 -4.15 -41.40 11.82
N LEU A 142 -4.30 -40.07 11.91
CA LEU A 142 -4.25 -39.21 10.72
C LEU A 142 -2.86 -39.18 10.09
N GLY A 143 -1.80 -39.15 10.90
CA GLY A 143 -0.42 -39.18 10.42
C GLY A 143 -0.08 -40.44 9.63
N GLU A 144 -0.71 -41.57 9.95
CA GLU A 144 -0.55 -42.83 9.23
C GLU A 144 -1.46 -42.96 7.98
N SER A 145 -2.51 -42.14 7.86
CA SER A 145 -3.58 -42.29 6.86
C SER A 145 -3.48 -41.33 5.66
N LYS A 146 -2.28 -40.96 5.20
CA LYS A 146 -2.15 -40.37 3.85
C LYS A 146 -2.43 -41.46 2.79
N PRO A 147 -3.41 -41.30 1.88
CA PRO A 147 -3.82 -42.37 0.99
C PRO A 147 -2.78 -42.64 -0.11
N GLN A 148 -2.28 -43.86 -0.12
CA GLN A 148 -1.60 -44.49 -1.24
C GLN A 148 -2.67 -44.89 -2.29
N ALA A 149 -2.66 -44.25 -3.46
CA ALA A 149 -3.53 -44.65 -4.57
C ALA A 149 -3.06 -45.99 -5.16
N THR A 150 -4.01 -46.87 -5.44
CA THR A 150 -3.87 -48.30 -5.68
C THR A 150 -3.64 -48.67 -7.15
N ALA A 151 -2.81 -49.68 -7.40
CA ALA A 151 -2.90 -50.58 -8.54
C ALA A 151 -2.68 -52.02 -8.03
N GLY A 152 -3.62 -52.93 -8.36
CA GLY A 152 -3.83 -54.17 -7.63
C GLY A 152 -3.19 -55.44 -8.21
N GLY A 153 -3.15 -56.46 -7.34
CA GLY A 153 -3.57 -57.83 -7.63
C GLY A 153 -2.52 -58.85 -8.07
N SER A 154 -2.00 -59.66 -7.13
CA SER A 154 -2.25 -61.11 -7.04
C SER A 154 -1.23 -61.82 -6.12
N SER A 155 -1.71 -62.86 -5.45
CA SER A 155 -1.09 -63.60 -4.35
C SER A 155 -0.28 -64.82 -4.82
N SER A 156 0.96 -64.98 -4.33
CA SER A 156 1.50 -66.27 -3.86
C SER A 156 2.95 -66.20 -3.35
N SER A 157 3.15 -66.65 -2.12
CA SER A 157 4.31 -67.39 -1.56
C SER A 157 5.76 -66.89 -1.75
N SER A 158 6.34 -66.48 -0.61
CA SER A 158 7.69 -66.83 -0.10
C SER A 158 8.85 -66.96 -1.11
N SER A 159 9.73 -65.96 -1.14
CA SER A 159 11.16 -66.08 -0.82
C SER A 159 11.93 -64.80 -1.17
N SER A 160 12.82 -64.42 -0.25
CA SER A 160 14.02 -63.58 -0.40
C SER A 160 14.27 -62.89 -1.76
N SER A 161 14.07 -61.57 -1.81
CA SER A 161 15.02 -60.64 -2.44
C SER A 161 14.62 -59.20 -2.14
N SER A 162 15.54 -58.46 -1.54
CA SER A 162 15.51 -57.03 -1.29
C SER A 162 15.26 -56.22 -2.56
N SER A 163 14.16 -55.46 -2.62
CA SER A 163 14.06 -54.25 -3.41
C SER A 163 13.26 -53.18 -2.68
N SER A 164 13.73 -51.96 -2.85
CA SER A 164 13.50 -50.72 -2.12
C SER A 164 12.09 -50.14 -2.17
N THR A 165 11.52 -49.79 -1.01
CA THR A 165 10.67 -48.59 -0.86
C THR A 165 10.65 -48.12 0.60
N GLY A 166 10.95 -46.83 0.83
CA GLY A 166 10.72 -46.14 2.12
C GLY A 166 11.90 -46.07 3.08
N GLY A 167 13.02 -45.45 2.66
CA GLY A 167 14.10 -45.09 3.58
C GLY A 167 13.70 -43.89 4.46
N LYS A 168 14.00 -43.98 5.76
CA LYS A 168 14.09 -42.83 6.68
C LYS A 168 14.84 -41.68 5.99
N THR A 169 14.33 -40.45 6.09
CA THR A 169 14.96 -39.27 5.46
C THR A 169 16.42 -39.16 5.91
N LYS A 170 17.34 -38.99 4.96
CA LYS A 170 18.79 -38.91 5.22
C LYS A 170 19.22 -37.54 5.79
N THR A 171 18.30 -36.59 5.95
CA THR A 171 18.58 -35.16 6.23
C THR A 171 17.52 -34.51 7.14
N PRO A 172 17.37 -34.95 8.40
CA PRO A 172 16.29 -34.48 9.27
C PRO A 172 16.42 -33.00 9.69
N SER A 173 17.62 -32.45 9.83
CA SER A 173 17.80 -31.04 10.23
C SER A 173 17.56 -30.08 9.05
N LEU A 174 18.00 -30.45 7.85
CA LEU A 174 17.74 -29.66 6.62
C LEU A 174 16.26 -29.57 6.27
N ASP A 175 15.47 -30.62 6.52
CA ASP A 175 14.03 -30.60 6.27
C ASP A 175 13.27 -29.70 7.27
N GLU A 176 13.85 -29.47 8.46
CA GLU A 176 13.26 -28.60 9.51
C GLU A 176 13.58 -27.11 9.27
N PHE A 177 14.82 -26.80 8.87
CA PHE A 177 15.31 -25.42 8.71
C PHE A 177 15.40 -24.95 7.26
N GLY A 178 15.11 -25.82 6.29
CA GLY A 178 15.22 -25.54 4.87
C GLY A 178 13.95 -25.89 4.11
N ARG A 179 13.76 -25.21 2.97
CA ARG A 179 12.68 -25.48 2.02
C ARG A 179 13.26 -26.19 0.80
N ASP A 180 12.80 -27.41 0.54
CA ASP A 180 13.18 -28.17 -0.65
C ASP A 180 12.46 -27.61 -1.89
N LEU A 181 13.21 -26.89 -2.73
CA LEU A 181 12.72 -26.33 -3.99
C LEU A 181 12.52 -27.41 -5.05
N THR A 182 13.31 -28.48 -5.03
CA THR A 182 13.13 -29.61 -5.96
C THR A 182 11.82 -30.36 -5.71
N LEU A 183 11.44 -30.55 -4.45
CA LEU A 183 10.13 -31.12 -4.10
C LEU A 183 8.98 -30.17 -4.48
N ALA A 184 9.13 -28.88 -4.21
CA ALA A 184 8.14 -27.88 -4.61
C ALA A 184 7.95 -27.79 -6.14
N ALA A 185 9.02 -28.02 -6.92
CA ALA A 185 8.96 -28.12 -8.37
C ALA A 185 8.21 -29.37 -8.83
N GLN A 186 8.46 -30.53 -8.21
CA GLN A 186 7.72 -31.77 -8.49
C GLN A 186 6.23 -31.66 -8.19
N GLU A 187 5.86 -30.94 -7.14
CA GLU A 187 4.46 -30.66 -6.77
C GLU A 187 3.80 -29.55 -7.61
N LEU A 188 4.50 -28.99 -8.60
CA LEU A 188 4.05 -27.85 -9.44
C LEU A 188 3.65 -26.61 -8.61
N ARG A 189 4.25 -26.45 -7.43
CA ARG A 189 3.94 -25.34 -6.52
C ARG A 189 4.73 -24.08 -6.84
N LEU A 190 5.91 -24.22 -7.45
CA LEU A 190 6.77 -23.10 -7.86
C LEU A 190 6.16 -22.28 -9.01
N ASP A 191 6.55 -21.00 -9.09
CA ASP A 191 6.15 -20.11 -10.16
C ASP A 191 6.91 -20.41 -11.46
N PRO A 192 6.28 -20.27 -12.63
CA PRO A 192 6.98 -20.43 -13.90
C PRO A 192 8.02 -19.31 -14.05
N VAL A 193 9.26 -19.69 -14.35
CA VAL A 193 10.35 -18.73 -14.55
C VAL A 193 10.41 -18.35 -16.02
N VAL A 194 10.11 -17.09 -16.32
CA VAL A 194 10.06 -16.53 -17.68
C VAL A 194 11.21 -15.56 -17.89
N GLY A 195 11.89 -15.64 -19.04
CA GLY A 195 12.87 -14.64 -19.49
C GLY A 195 14.26 -14.67 -18.82
N ARG A 196 14.64 -15.75 -18.11
CA ARG A 196 15.94 -15.85 -17.38
C ARG A 196 16.83 -17.01 -17.78
N GLU A 197 16.73 -17.43 -19.03
CA GLU A 197 17.42 -18.63 -19.50
C GLU A 197 18.94 -18.47 -19.47
N LYS A 198 19.45 -17.29 -19.82
CA LYS A 198 20.90 -17.00 -19.87
C LYS A 198 21.52 -17.04 -18.48
N GLU A 199 20.85 -16.48 -17.48
CA GLU A 199 21.28 -16.46 -16.10
C GLU A 199 21.28 -17.87 -15.51
N ILE A 200 20.22 -18.66 -15.77
CA ILE A 200 20.11 -20.05 -15.32
C ILE A 200 21.19 -20.92 -15.98
N GLU A 201 21.41 -20.79 -17.29
CA GLU A 201 22.51 -21.48 -17.99
C GLU A 201 23.87 -21.12 -17.40
N ARG A 202 24.08 -19.83 -17.09
CA ARG A 202 25.32 -19.38 -16.46
C ARG A 202 25.51 -20.01 -15.08
N VAL A 203 24.45 -20.11 -14.27
CA VAL A 203 24.47 -20.79 -12.97
C VAL A 203 24.81 -22.27 -13.11
N ILE A 204 24.17 -22.99 -14.05
CA ILE A 204 24.47 -24.39 -14.38
C ILE A 204 25.94 -24.54 -14.78
N GLN A 205 26.43 -23.66 -15.65
CA GLN A 205 27.81 -23.68 -16.12
C GLN A 205 28.82 -23.48 -14.97
N ILE A 206 28.48 -22.67 -13.97
CA ILE A 206 29.33 -22.44 -12.79
C ILE A 206 29.29 -23.65 -11.86
N LEU A 207 28.09 -24.19 -11.55
CA LEU A 207 27.92 -25.35 -10.68
C LEU A 207 28.61 -26.61 -11.20
N ALA A 208 28.72 -26.75 -12.52
CA ALA A 208 29.41 -27.86 -13.18
C ALA A 208 30.96 -27.74 -13.16
N ARG A 209 31.53 -26.62 -12.69
CA ARG A 209 32.99 -26.45 -12.63
C ARG A 209 33.61 -27.26 -11.51
N ARG A 210 34.88 -27.64 -11.68
CA ARG A 210 35.69 -28.29 -10.65
C ARG A 210 36.24 -27.31 -9.60
N THR A 211 36.47 -26.05 -9.99
CA THR A 211 36.95 -24.96 -9.11
C THR A 211 36.10 -23.71 -9.36
N LYS A 212 35.88 -22.88 -8.33
CA LYS A 212 34.94 -21.75 -8.35
C LYS A 212 33.53 -22.17 -8.78
N ASN A 213 32.99 -23.17 -8.09
CA ASN A 213 31.71 -23.79 -8.41
C ASN A 213 30.53 -23.25 -7.58
N ASN A 214 30.71 -22.12 -6.90
CA ASN A 214 29.67 -21.46 -6.12
C ASN A 214 29.25 -20.16 -6.82
N PRO A 215 28.08 -20.11 -7.47
CA PRO A 215 27.59 -18.88 -8.08
C PRO A 215 27.06 -17.91 -7.01
N VAL A 216 27.31 -16.61 -7.23
CA VAL A 216 26.71 -15.53 -6.46
C VAL A 216 25.85 -14.68 -7.38
N LEU A 217 24.57 -14.63 -7.11
CA LEU A 217 23.59 -13.83 -7.83
C LEU A 217 23.67 -12.39 -7.32
N LEU A 218 24.22 -11.50 -8.14
CA LEU A 218 24.34 -10.08 -7.89
C LEU A 218 23.22 -9.32 -8.60
N GLY A 219 22.51 -8.47 -7.88
CA GLY A 219 21.50 -7.61 -8.46
C GLY A 219 20.85 -6.73 -7.40
N GLU A 220 19.95 -5.85 -7.78
CA GLU A 220 19.18 -5.07 -6.83
C GLU A 220 18.08 -5.93 -6.17
N PRO A 221 17.52 -5.55 -5.01
CA PRO A 221 16.34 -6.20 -4.46
C PRO A 221 15.14 -6.10 -5.44
N GLY A 222 14.31 -7.14 -5.49
CA GLY A 222 13.14 -7.17 -6.36
C GLY A 222 13.39 -7.59 -7.81
N VAL A 223 14.65 -7.65 -8.28
CA VAL A 223 14.95 -8.14 -9.64
C VAL A 223 14.82 -9.67 -9.78
N GLY A 224 14.18 -10.40 -8.86
CA GLY A 224 13.87 -11.83 -9.00
C GLY A 224 15.02 -12.83 -8.80
N LYS A 225 15.98 -12.59 -7.90
CA LYS A 225 17.12 -13.50 -7.67
C LYS A 225 16.68 -14.91 -7.27
N THR A 226 15.69 -15.02 -6.40
CA THR A 226 15.10 -16.30 -5.95
C THR A 226 14.49 -17.08 -7.12
N ALA A 227 13.89 -16.39 -8.10
CA ALA A 227 13.33 -17.03 -9.29
C ALA A 227 14.39 -17.76 -10.13
N VAL A 228 15.65 -17.31 -10.11
CA VAL A 228 16.75 -18.04 -10.79
C VAL A 228 17.05 -19.37 -10.09
N ALA A 229 16.98 -19.40 -8.76
CA ALA A 229 17.17 -20.62 -7.98
C ALA A 229 15.99 -21.61 -8.15
N GLU A 230 14.76 -21.09 -8.19
CA GLU A 230 13.57 -21.89 -8.51
C GLU A 230 13.61 -22.44 -9.94
N GLY A 231 14.06 -21.62 -10.90
CA GLY A 231 14.23 -22.04 -12.31
C GLY A 231 15.27 -23.14 -12.47
N LEU A 232 16.35 -23.11 -11.68
CA LEU A 232 17.30 -24.21 -11.60
C LEU A 232 16.65 -25.49 -11.09
N ALA A 233 15.82 -25.41 -10.04
CA ALA A 233 15.13 -26.59 -9.49
C ALA A 233 14.17 -27.22 -10.53
N ILE A 234 13.43 -26.40 -11.28
CA ILE A 234 12.55 -26.86 -12.37
C ILE A 234 13.36 -27.57 -13.45
N ARG A 235 14.49 -26.99 -13.90
CA ARG A 235 15.36 -27.62 -14.91
C ARG A 235 15.97 -28.94 -14.46
N ILE A 236 16.32 -29.06 -13.17
CA ILE A 236 16.81 -30.32 -12.60
C ILE A 236 15.70 -31.39 -12.64
N VAL A 237 14.47 -31.04 -12.25
CA VAL A 237 13.33 -31.98 -12.28
C VAL A 237 12.97 -32.41 -13.71
N ASN A 238 13.10 -31.50 -14.68
CA ASN A 238 12.84 -31.78 -16.10
C ASN A 238 14.02 -32.49 -16.81
N ALA A 239 15.12 -32.78 -16.11
CA ALA A 239 16.35 -33.35 -16.68
C ALA A 239 16.98 -32.52 -17.82
N GLU A 240 16.85 -31.19 -17.75
CA GLU A 240 17.47 -30.24 -18.69
C GLU A 240 18.87 -29.78 -18.26
N VAL A 241 19.49 -30.52 -17.33
CA VAL A 241 20.80 -30.23 -16.76
C VAL A 241 21.83 -31.31 -17.13
N PRO A 242 23.14 -31.00 -17.15
CA PRO A 242 24.18 -32.01 -17.37
C PRO A 242 24.15 -33.12 -16.32
N ASP A 243 24.60 -34.33 -16.67
CA ASP A 243 24.63 -35.54 -15.81
C ASP A 243 25.22 -35.30 -14.40
N ILE A 244 26.13 -34.33 -14.25
CA ILE A 244 26.78 -33.98 -12.98
C ILE A 244 25.79 -33.33 -11.99
N LEU A 245 24.75 -32.68 -12.49
CA LEU A 245 23.73 -31.99 -11.72
C LEU A 245 22.41 -32.75 -11.68
N ASP A 246 22.29 -33.83 -12.45
CA ASP A 246 21.11 -34.68 -12.44
C ASP A 246 20.94 -35.35 -11.05
N GLY A 247 19.69 -35.44 -10.59
CA GLY A 247 19.35 -36.00 -9.27
C GLY A 247 19.84 -35.21 -8.05
N LYS A 248 20.36 -33.98 -8.23
CA LYS A 248 20.70 -33.10 -7.10
C LYS A 248 19.45 -32.42 -6.54
N LYS A 249 19.45 -32.19 -5.22
CA LYS A 249 18.39 -31.47 -4.51
C LYS A 249 18.77 -30.02 -4.31
N VAL A 250 17.84 -29.11 -4.57
CA VAL A 250 18.02 -27.67 -4.30
C VAL A 250 17.26 -27.32 -3.04
N ILE A 251 17.98 -26.93 -1.99
CA ILE A 251 17.41 -26.59 -0.69
C ILE A 251 17.70 -25.13 -0.37
N GLN A 252 16.66 -24.35 -0.12
CA GLN A 252 16.75 -22.96 0.34
C GLN A 252 16.81 -22.92 1.86
N LEU A 253 17.80 -22.23 2.41
CA LEU A 253 17.99 -22.08 3.85
C LEU A 253 17.22 -20.87 4.36
N ASP A 254 16.35 -21.05 5.36
CA ASP A 254 15.65 -19.94 6.01
C ASP A 254 16.43 -19.46 7.24
N MET A 255 17.05 -18.29 7.12
CA MET A 255 17.80 -17.66 8.19
C MET A 255 16.92 -17.27 9.39
N GLY A 256 15.65 -16.94 9.16
CA GLY A 256 14.69 -16.59 10.21
C GLY A 256 14.39 -17.78 11.11
N LEU A 257 14.19 -18.97 10.54
CA LEU A 257 13.99 -20.21 11.30
C LEU A 257 15.23 -20.62 12.09
N LEU A 258 16.42 -20.40 11.55
CA LEU A 258 17.67 -20.70 12.24
C LEU A 258 17.89 -19.83 13.48
N VAL A 259 17.56 -18.53 13.38
CA VAL A 259 17.64 -17.59 14.50
C VAL A 259 16.51 -17.84 15.51
N ALA A 260 15.32 -18.21 15.02
CA ALA A 260 14.17 -18.50 15.86
C ALA A 260 14.48 -19.62 16.87
N GLY A 261 14.25 -19.31 18.15
CA GLY A 261 14.50 -20.24 19.24
C GLY A 261 15.98 -20.46 19.58
N THR A 262 16.90 -19.62 19.11
CA THR A 262 18.25 -19.53 19.68
C THR A 262 18.31 -18.37 20.67
N LYS A 263 18.79 -18.62 21.90
CA LYS A 263 19.02 -17.55 22.90
C LYS A 263 20.47 -17.09 22.90
N TYR A 264 21.37 -17.97 22.48
CA TYR A 264 22.80 -17.74 22.46
C TYR A 264 23.37 -17.99 21.07
N ARG A 265 24.35 -17.17 20.66
CA ARG A 265 25.05 -17.31 19.39
C ARG A 265 25.65 -18.70 19.17
N GLY A 266 26.14 -19.36 20.23
CA GLY A 266 26.70 -20.70 20.15
C GLY A 266 25.68 -21.78 19.72
N GLU A 267 24.41 -21.63 20.10
CA GLU A 267 23.34 -22.57 19.69
C GLU A 267 23.07 -22.46 18.19
N PHE A 268 23.12 -21.24 17.64
CA PHE A 268 23.02 -21.00 16.20
C PHE A 268 24.18 -21.66 15.44
N GLU A 269 25.42 -21.46 15.90
CA GLU A 269 26.60 -22.06 15.30
C GLU A 269 26.55 -23.61 15.35
N GLU A 270 26.03 -24.18 16.44
CA GLU A 270 25.86 -25.64 16.56
C GLU A 270 24.82 -26.18 15.58
N ARG A 271 23.69 -25.48 15.38
CA ARG A 271 22.68 -25.83 14.37
C ARG A 271 23.26 -25.79 12.97
N LEU A 272 23.98 -24.71 12.64
CA LEU A 272 24.58 -24.53 11.32
C LEU A 272 25.65 -25.59 11.04
N LYS A 273 26.41 -25.99 12.07
CA LYS A 273 27.38 -27.09 11.98
C LYS A 273 26.70 -28.44 11.71
N LYS A 274 25.59 -28.76 12.40
CA LYS A 274 24.80 -29.98 12.14
C LYS A 274 24.30 -30.03 10.70
N ILE A 275 23.77 -28.91 10.20
CA ILE A 275 23.31 -28.79 8.81
C ILE A 275 24.47 -29.05 7.83
N MET A 276 25.65 -28.46 8.06
CA MET A 276 26.79 -28.71 7.18
C MET A 276 27.28 -30.15 7.19
N ASP A 277 27.28 -30.81 8.35
CA ASP A 277 27.66 -32.22 8.46
C ASP A 277 26.67 -33.13 7.72
N GLU A 278 25.37 -32.81 7.73
CA GLU A 278 24.35 -33.50 6.93
C GLU A 278 24.56 -33.31 5.42
N ILE A 279 24.83 -32.07 4.98
CA ILE A 279 25.11 -31.76 3.56
C ILE A 279 26.31 -32.58 3.06
N ARG A 280 27.37 -32.67 3.88
CA ARG A 280 28.59 -33.40 3.56
C ARG A 280 28.35 -34.91 3.41
N GLN A 281 27.46 -35.48 4.22
CA GLN A 281 27.11 -36.91 4.14
C GLN A 281 26.21 -37.23 2.93
N ALA A 282 25.31 -36.30 2.57
CA ALA A 282 24.41 -36.48 1.45
C ALA A 282 25.11 -36.33 0.09
N GLY A 283 25.97 -35.32 -0.07
CA GLY A 283 26.79 -35.09 -1.27
C GLY A 283 26.03 -34.71 -2.56
N ASN A 284 24.70 -34.73 -2.54
CA ASN A 284 23.83 -34.42 -3.68
C ASN A 284 22.96 -33.17 -3.44
N ILE A 285 23.38 -32.25 -2.55
CA ILE A 285 22.60 -31.08 -2.13
C ILE A 285 23.27 -29.80 -2.63
N ILE A 286 22.47 -28.92 -3.21
CA ILE A 286 22.80 -27.54 -3.57
C ILE A 286 22.07 -26.64 -2.58
N LEU A 287 22.83 -25.85 -1.83
CA LEU A 287 22.29 -24.94 -0.83
C LEU A 287 22.06 -23.55 -1.45
N VAL A 288 20.86 -23.02 -1.30
CA VAL A 288 20.51 -21.64 -1.69
C VAL A 288 20.44 -20.80 -0.43
N ILE A 289 21.24 -19.74 -0.39
CA ILE A 289 21.29 -18.78 0.70
C ILE A 289 20.86 -17.42 0.16
N ASP A 290 19.66 -16.99 0.55
CA ASP A 290 19.24 -15.62 0.33
C ASP A 290 19.98 -14.69 1.32
N GLU A 291 20.30 -13.48 0.86
CA GLU A 291 21.01 -12.48 1.66
C GLU A 291 22.31 -13.03 2.28
N MET A 292 23.18 -13.59 1.45
CA MET A 292 24.42 -14.26 1.89
C MET A 292 25.30 -13.37 2.80
N HIS A 293 25.19 -12.05 2.68
CA HIS A 293 25.92 -11.10 3.52
C HIS A 293 25.58 -11.25 5.03
N THR A 294 24.39 -11.72 5.39
CA THR A 294 23.96 -11.92 6.79
C THR A 294 24.82 -12.95 7.52
N LEU A 295 25.31 -13.98 6.81
CA LEU A 295 26.19 -15.01 7.34
C LEU A 295 27.67 -14.59 7.38
N ILE A 296 28.04 -13.62 6.54
CA ILE A 296 29.44 -13.18 6.32
C ILE A 296 29.73 -11.88 7.11
N GLY A 297 28.73 -11.32 7.79
CA GLY A 297 28.75 -10.02 8.47
C GLY A 297 29.94 -9.80 9.39
N ALA A 298 31.00 -9.19 8.83
CA ALA A 298 32.20 -8.78 9.52
C ALA A 298 31.91 -7.60 10.47
N GLY A 299 31.56 -7.91 11.71
CA GLY A 299 31.94 -7.13 12.92
C GLY A 299 31.50 -5.66 13.07
N ALA A 300 30.63 -5.11 12.22
CA ALA A 300 30.33 -3.66 12.21
C ALA A 300 29.02 -3.25 12.92
N ALA A 301 28.20 -4.19 13.39
CA ALA A 301 27.02 -3.90 14.19
C ALA A 301 26.91 -4.90 15.34
N GLU A 302 26.49 -4.46 16.53
CA GLU A 302 26.36 -5.19 17.81
C GLU A 302 25.51 -6.49 17.79
N GLY A 303 25.13 -7.01 16.62
CA GLY A 303 24.33 -8.23 16.47
C GLY A 303 24.60 -9.07 15.22
N ALA A 304 25.64 -8.78 14.42
CA ALA A 304 25.94 -9.59 13.23
C ALA A 304 26.55 -10.95 13.61
N ILE A 305 25.94 -12.02 13.13
CA ILE A 305 26.32 -13.42 13.41
C ILE A 305 27.42 -13.82 12.42
N ASP A 306 28.68 -13.93 12.88
CA ASP A 306 29.79 -14.34 12.01
C ASP A 306 29.86 -15.87 11.88
N ALA A 307 29.16 -16.38 10.87
CA ALA A 307 29.17 -17.79 10.45
C ALA A 307 30.22 -18.08 9.36
N ALA A 308 30.99 -17.08 8.92
CA ALA A 308 31.95 -17.21 7.83
C ALA A 308 33.07 -18.21 8.17
N ASN A 309 33.49 -18.28 9.44
CA ASN A 309 34.54 -19.21 9.90
C ASN A 309 34.13 -20.68 9.78
N ILE A 310 32.83 -20.96 9.83
CA ILE A 310 32.27 -22.32 9.68
C ILE A 310 32.20 -22.69 8.19
N LEU A 311 31.81 -21.76 7.32
CA LEU A 311 31.64 -22.00 5.89
C LEU A 311 32.97 -22.07 5.11
N LYS A 312 33.98 -21.27 5.49
CA LYS A 312 35.28 -21.18 4.78
C LYS A 312 35.96 -22.53 4.55
N PRO A 313 36.10 -23.44 5.53
CA PRO A 313 36.73 -24.74 5.31
C PRO A 313 35.95 -25.63 4.36
N ALA A 314 34.61 -25.65 4.46
CA ALA A 314 33.74 -26.47 3.64
C ALA A 314 33.75 -26.01 2.17
N LEU A 315 33.67 -24.68 1.94
CA LEU A 315 33.81 -24.08 0.61
C LEU A 315 35.21 -24.27 0.03
N SER A 316 36.26 -24.21 0.87
CA SER A 316 37.65 -24.35 0.43
C SER A 316 37.95 -25.75 -0.12
N ARG A 317 37.37 -26.78 0.50
CA ARG A 317 37.51 -28.19 0.08
C ARG A 317 36.55 -28.58 -1.05
N GLY A 318 35.60 -27.72 -1.42
CA GLY A 318 34.60 -28.00 -2.46
C GLY A 318 33.60 -29.08 -2.05
N GLU A 319 33.41 -29.30 -0.75
CA GLU A 319 32.53 -30.33 -0.18
C GLU A 319 31.06 -29.89 -0.19
N ILE A 320 30.81 -28.58 -0.30
CA ILE A 320 29.48 -27.99 -0.39
C ILE A 320 29.36 -27.14 -1.64
N GLN A 321 28.18 -27.17 -2.26
CA GLN A 321 27.82 -26.30 -3.37
C GLN A 321 26.78 -25.30 -2.88
N VAL A 322 27.10 -24.02 -3.04
CA VAL A 322 26.27 -22.92 -2.55
C VAL A 322 25.96 -21.97 -3.69
N ILE A 323 24.67 -21.68 -3.84
CA ILE A 323 24.17 -20.52 -4.57
C ILE A 323 23.84 -19.48 -3.51
N GLY A 324 24.29 -18.24 -3.68
CA GLY A 324 23.70 -17.20 -2.83
C GLY A 324 23.43 -15.90 -3.53
N ALA A 325 22.46 -15.19 -2.99
CA ALA A 325 21.95 -13.95 -3.50
C ALA A 325 22.40 -12.80 -2.60
N THR A 326 22.91 -11.72 -3.19
CA THR A 326 23.35 -10.54 -2.45
C THR A 326 23.26 -9.29 -3.34
N THR A 327 23.24 -8.09 -2.77
CA THR A 327 23.30 -6.86 -3.56
C THR A 327 24.73 -6.56 -4.01
N SER A 328 24.87 -5.75 -5.07
CA SER A 328 26.18 -5.32 -5.58
C SER A 328 26.99 -4.60 -4.49
N ASP A 329 26.33 -3.79 -3.67
CA ASP A 329 26.96 -3.03 -2.58
C ASP A 329 27.43 -3.92 -1.43
N GLU A 330 26.63 -4.89 -1.04
CA GLU A 330 26.99 -5.89 -0.02
C GLU A 330 28.14 -6.77 -0.48
N TYR A 331 28.14 -7.17 -1.75
CA TYR A 331 29.23 -7.97 -2.32
C TYR A 331 30.58 -7.25 -2.19
N ARG A 332 30.65 -5.96 -2.56
CA ARG A 332 31.87 -5.16 -2.40
C ARG A 332 32.29 -4.99 -0.93
N LYS A 333 31.31 -4.80 -0.04
CA LYS A 333 31.59 -4.54 1.39
C LYS A 333 32.09 -5.78 2.13
N TYR A 334 31.53 -6.95 1.85
CA TYR A 334 31.72 -8.15 2.68
C TYR A 334 32.46 -9.29 1.96
N ILE A 335 32.25 -9.49 0.66
CA ILE A 335 32.80 -10.65 -0.07
C ILE A 335 34.11 -10.30 -0.77
N GLU A 336 34.18 -9.14 -1.42
CA GLU A 336 35.38 -8.68 -2.16
C GLU A 336 36.57 -8.39 -1.23
N LYS A 337 36.31 -8.01 0.04
CA LYS A 337 37.37 -7.80 1.04
C LYS A 337 37.99 -9.09 1.56
N ASP A 338 37.29 -10.22 1.47
CA ASP A 338 37.76 -11.50 1.99
C ASP A 338 38.30 -12.39 0.86
N SER A 339 39.63 -12.44 0.76
CA SER A 339 40.34 -13.22 -0.27
C SER A 339 40.05 -14.73 -0.23
N ALA A 340 39.52 -15.28 0.85
CA ALA A 340 39.17 -16.71 0.93
C ALA A 340 37.84 -17.00 0.21
N LEU A 341 36.85 -16.10 0.35
CA LEU A 341 35.51 -16.25 -0.23
C LEU A 341 35.52 -15.85 -1.72
N GLU A 342 36.21 -14.77 -2.07
CA GLU A 342 36.37 -14.31 -3.46
C GLU A 342 36.94 -15.41 -4.38
N ARG A 343 37.87 -16.22 -3.87
CA ARG A 343 38.46 -17.34 -4.63
C ARG A 343 37.52 -18.54 -4.83
N ARG A 344 36.34 -18.55 -4.21
CA ARG A 344 35.37 -19.66 -4.27
C ARG A 344 34.05 -19.28 -4.90
N PHE A 345 33.68 -18.01 -4.83
CA PHE A 345 32.48 -17.47 -5.43
C PHE A 345 32.75 -16.93 -6.84
N GLN A 346 31.78 -17.12 -7.73
CA GLN A 346 31.78 -16.54 -9.07
C GLN A 346 30.53 -15.64 -9.20
N PRO A 347 30.70 -14.33 -9.44
CA PRO A 347 29.55 -13.44 -9.60
C PRO A 347 28.82 -13.70 -10.92
N VAL A 348 27.49 -13.64 -10.85
CA VAL A 348 26.52 -13.62 -11.95
C VAL A 348 25.69 -12.35 -11.78
N LEU A 349 25.82 -11.41 -12.71
CA LEU A 349 25.05 -10.17 -12.70
C LEU A 349 23.64 -10.47 -13.20
N ILE A 350 22.63 -10.08 -12.43
CA ILE A 350 21.21 -10.11 -12.78
C ILE A 350 20.79 -8.66 -12.95
N GLU A 351 20.49 -8.31 -14.19
CA GLU A 351 20.02 -6.98 -14.55
C GLU A 351 18.51 -6.84 -14.30
N GLU A 352 18.04 -5.59 -14.21
CA GLU A 352 16.61 -5.32 -14.22
C GLU A 352 16.02 -5.75 -15.58
N PRO A 353 14.95 -6.56 -15.62
CA PRO A 353 14.35 -6.99 -16.87
C PRO A 353 13.81 -5.81 -17.66
N SER A 354 13.78 -5.96 -18.98
CA SER A 354 13.16 -4.98 -19.86
C SER A 354 11.65 -4.88 -19.63
N ILE A 355 11.03 -3.81 -20.14
CA ILE A 355 9.57 -3.60 -20.04
C ILE A 355 8.83 -4.77 -20.69
N ASP A 356 9.31 -5.25 -21.84
CA ASP A 356 8.66 -6.33 -22.59
C ASP A 356 8.81 -7.69 -21.87
N GLU A 357 10.01 -8.02 -21.38
CA GLU A 357 10.23 -9.22 -20.55
C GLU A 357 9.40 -9.18 -19.26
N SER A 358 9.26 -8.01 -18.64
CA SER A 358 8.44 -7.85 -17.43
C SER A 358 6.95 -8.10 -17.69
N ILE A 359 6.45 -7.73 -18.87
CA ILE A 359 5.07 -8.04 -19.28
C ILE A 359 4.89 -9.55 -19.43
N GLU A 360 5.86 -10.26 -20.02
CA GLU A 360 5.81 -11.72 -20.15
C GLU A 360 5.86 -12.43 -18.80
N ILE A 361 6.73 -11.97 -17.89
CA ILE A 361 6.82 -12.50 -16.51
C ILE A 361 5.47 -12.41 -15.81
N ILE A 362 4.83 -11.24 -15.85
CA ILE A 362 3.53 -11.03 -15.19
C ILE A 362 2.42 -11.85 -15.85
N LYS A 363 2.43 -11.98 -17.18
CA LYS A 363 1.50 -12.87 -17.89
C LYS A 363 1.66 -14.33 -17.46
N GLY A 364 2.88 -14.77 -17.16
CA GLY A 364 3.15 -16.09 -16.59
C GLY A 364 2.57 -16.28 -15.18
N LEU A 365 2.56 -15.22 -14.36
CA LEU A 365 2.02 -15.23 -13.00
C LEU A 365 0.50 -15.03 -12.92
N LYS A 366 -0.11 -14.47 -13.98
CA LYS A 366 -1.55 -14.15 -14.08
C LYS A 366 -2.47 -15.28 -13.56
N PRO A 367 -2.34 -16.55 -13.97
CA PRO A 367 -3.27 -17.59 -13.55
C PRO A 367 -3.33 -17.81 -12.04
N LYS A 368 -2.18 -17.71 -11.36
CA LYS A 368 -2.09 -17.89 -9.90
C LYS A 368 -2.76 -16.75 -9.14
N TYR A 369 -2.58 -15.51 -9.60
CA TYR A 369 -3.25 -14.34 -9.02
C TYR A 369 -4.76 -14.35 -9.28
N GLU A 370 -5.20 -14.78 -10.45
CA GLU A 370 -6.62 -14.93 -10.78
C GLU A 370 -7.30 -15.99 -9.89
N GLU A 371 -6.63 -17.11 -9.62
CA GLU A 371 -7.14 -18.15 -8.71
C GLU A 371 -7.18 -17.66 -7.25
N HIS A 372 -6.11 -17.03 -6.79
CA HIS A 372 -6.00 -16.53 -5.41
C HIS A 372 -7.05 -15.44 -5.10
N HIS A 373 -7.26 -14.50 -6.03
CA HIS A 373 -8.17 -13.38 -5.85
C HIS A 373 -9.57 -13.61 -6.40
N ARG A 374 -9.79 -14.69 -7.16
CA ARG A 374 -11.06 -15.03 -7.83
C ARG A 374 -11.57 -13.90 -8.74
N LEU A 375 -10.68 -13.33 -9.54
CA LEU A 375 -10.97 -12.23 -10.45
C LEU A 375 -10.27 -12.47 -11.79
N ILE A 376 -10.58 -11.64 -12.78
CA ILE A 376 -9.95 -11.69 -14.10
C ILE A 376 -9.04 -10.47 -14.24
N ILE A 377 -7.80 -10.68 -14.66
CA ILE A 377 -6.85 -9.59 -14.90
C ILE A 377 -6.83 -9.33 -16.41
N SER A 378 -7.17 -8.11 -16.83
CA SER A 378 -7.06 -7.74 -18.25
C SER A 378 -5.60 -7.62 -18.68
N ASP A 379 -5.30 -7.98 -19.93
CA ASP A 379 -3.95 -7.86 -20.47
C ASP A 379 -3.51 -6.39 -20.56
N ASP A 380 -4.46 -5.48 -20.80
CA ASP A 380 -4.24 -4.04 -20.78
C ASP A 380 -3.83 -3.54 -19.39
N ALA A 381 -4.39 -4.12 -18.32
CA ALA A 381 -3.98 -3.80 -16.95
C ALA A 381 -2.53 -4.22 -16.68
N ILE A 382 -2.08 -5.37 -17.21
CA ILE A 382 -0.69 -5.82 -17.06
C ILE A 382 0.27 -4.86 -17.76
N VAL A 383 -0.03 -4.50 -19.02
CA VAL A 383 0.78 -3.55 -19.79
C VAL A 383 0.82 -2.19 -19.10
N ALA A 384 -0.33 -1.71 -18.61
CA ALA A 384 -0.41 -0.47 -17.85
C ALA A 384 0.40 -0.54 -16.55
N ALA A 385 0.33 -1.65 -15.81
CA ALA A 385 1.06 -1.82 -14.55
C ALA A 385 2.56 -1.71 -14.75
N VAL A 386 3.13 -2.37 -15.76
CA VAL A 386 4.57 -2.29 -16.05
C VAL A 386 4.97 -0.88 -16.51
N LYS A 387 4.25 -0.30 -17.48
CA LYS A 387 4.60 1.03 -18.03
C LYS A 387 4.46 2.14 -16.99
N LEU A 388 3.37 2.13 -16.22
CA LEU A 388 3.11 3.14 -15.19
C LEU A 388 4.03 2.93 -13.99
N SER A 389 4.24 1.70 -13.51
CA SER A 389 5.17 1.46 -12.39
C SER A 389 6.61 1.88 -12.75
N SER A 390 7.08 1.59 -13.97
CA SER A 390 8.39 2.05 -14.46
C SER A 390 8.52 3.58 -14.46
N LYS A 391 7.45 4.31 -14.79
CA LYS A 391 7.45 5.78 -14.89
C LYS A 391 7.26 6.49 -13.55
N TYR A 392 6.40 5.96 -12.68
CA TYR A 392 5.95 6.63 -11.46
C TYR A 392 6.60 6.07 -10.18
N VAL A 393 7.02 4.80 -10.17
CA VAL A 393 7.65 4.13 -9.02
C VAL A 393 9.14 3.94 -9.29
N ASN A 394 9.96 4.88 -8.82
CA ASN A 394 11.41 4.91 -9.06
C ASN A 394 12.24 4.23 -7.96
N ASP A 395 11.67 4.04 -6.76
CA ASP A 395 12.41 3.49 -5.61
C ASP A 395 12.54 1.95 -5.66
N ARG A 396 11.83 1.29 -6.58
CA ARG A 396 11.81 -0.15 -6.76
C ARG A 396 12.12 -0.53 -8.21
N PHE A 397 12.63 -1.74 -8.38
CA PHE A 397 13.01 -2.29 -9.68
C PHE A 397 11.91 -3.21 -10.24
N LEU A 398 11.87 -3.37 -11.56
CA LEU A 398 11.08 -4.41 -12.22
C LEU A 398 11.67 -5.80 -11.90
N PRO A 399 10.86 -6.87 -11.86
CA PRO A 399 9.40 -6.90 -12.06
C PRO A 399 8.58 -6.68 -10.77
N ASP A 400 9.23 -6.68 -9.60
CA ASP A 400 8.61 -6.61 -8.27
C ASP A 400 7.57 -5.48 -8.13
N LYS A 401 7.95 -4.25 -8.50
CA LYS A 401 7.03 -3.11 -8.42
C LYS A 401 5.75 -3.26 -9.26
N ALA A 402 5.80 -4.00 -10.36
CA ALA A 402 4.64 -4.19 -11.22
C ALA A 402 3.74 -5.32 -10.69
N ILE A 403 4.34 -6.35 -10.08
CA ILE A 403 3.63 -7.40 -9.36
C ILE A 403 2.86 -6.81 -8.18
N ASP A 404 3.52 -5.98 -7.36
CA ASP A 404 2.89 -5.29 -6.22
C ASP A 404 1.67 -4.47 -6.64
N VAL A 405 1.80 -3.69 -7.71
CA VAL A 405 0.70 -2.85 -8.24
C VAL A 405 -0.49 -3.70 -8.68
N ILE A 406 -0.22 -4.85 -9.33
CA ILE A 406 -1.29 -5.76 -9.77
C ILE A 406 -1.95 -6.45 -8.59
N ASP A 407 -1.17 -6.87 -7.59
CA ASP A 407 -1.70 -7.53 -6.40
C ASP A 407 -2.57 -6.58 -5.56
N GLU A 408 -2.13 -5.32 -5.42
CA GLU A 408 -2.89 -4.27 -4.74
C GLU A 408 -4.16 -3.88 -5.54
N ALA A 409 -4.07 -3.76 -6.88
CA ALA A 409 -5.24 -3.54 -7.73
C ALA A 409 -6.24 -4.69 -7.65
N SER A 410 -5.76 -5.92 -7.65
CA SER A 410 -6.55 -7.15 -7.50
C SER A 410 -7.26 -7.17 -6.15
N SER A 411 -6.53 -6.91 -5.06
CA SER A 411 -7.07 -6.83 -3.71
C SER A 411 -8.12 -5.73 -3.56
N LYS A 412 -7.89 -4.56 -4.18
CA LYS A 412 -8.83 -3.43 -4.15
C LYS A 412 -10.11 -3.71 -4.91
N VAL A 413 -10.01 -4.26 -6.12
CA VAL A 413 -11.17 -4.65 -6.94
C VAL A 413 -11.99 -5.72 -6.21
N ARG A 414 -11.31 -6.70 -5.61
CA ARG A 414 -11.95 -7.70 -4.76
C ARG A 414 -12.64 -7.09 -3.54
N LEU A 415 -12.02 -6.14 -2.85
CA LEU A 415 -12.65 -5.44 -1.72
C LEU A 415 -13.90 -4.67 -2.17
N LYS A 416 -13.83 -3.96 -3.30
CA LYS A 416 -14.99 -3.27 -3.89
C LYS A 416 -16.11 -4.26 -4.24
N ALA A 417 -15.79 -5.42 -4.79
CA ALA A 417 -16.76 -6.47 -5.14
C ALA A 417 -17.30 -7.22 -3.90
N SER A 418 -16.50 -7.37 -2.85
CA SER A 418 -16.89 -8.05 -1.61
C SER A 418 -17.80 -7.20 -0.70
N ASN A 419 -17.92 -5.90 -0.98
CA ASN A 419 -18.88 -5.07 -0.29
C ASN A 419 -20.30 -5.57 -0.59
N MET A 420 -21.08 -5.83 0.46
CA MET A 420 -22.52 -6.09 0.34
C MET A 420 -23.20 -4.97 -0.46
N CYS A 421 -24.24 -5.35 -1.21
CA CYS A 421 -25.14 -4.44 -1.92
C CYS A 421 -25.49 -3.22 -1.05
N PRO A 422 -25.49 -1.98 -1.60
CA PRO A 422 -25.94 -0.79 -0.89
C PRO A 422 -27.30 -0.99 -0.20
N GLU A 423 -28.25 -1.65 -0.88
CA GLU A 423 -29.56 -1.99 -0.33
C GLU A 423 -29.45 -2.96 0.86
N GLY A 424 -28.54 -3.94 0.78
CA GLY A 424 -28.27 -4.88 1.87
C GLY A 424 -27.67 -4.21 3.11
N LYS A 425 -26.80 -3.20 2.93
CA LYS A 425 -26.25 -2.40 4.05
C LYS A 425 -27.31 -1.55 4.74
N GLU A 426 -28.25 -0.99 3.98
CA GLU A 426 -29.37 -0.23 4.53
C GLU A 426 -30.31 -1.12 5.33
N LEU A 427 -30.63 -2.31 4.81
CA LEU A 427 -31.42 -3.31 5.52
C LEU A 427 -30.70 -3.81 6.78
N GLU A 428 -29.38 -4.01 6.78
CA GLU A 428 -28.63 -4.34 8.00
C GLU A 428 -28.67 -3.22 9.06
N LYS A 429 -28.64 -1.96 8.62
CA LYS A 429 -28.75 -0.81 9.52
C LYS A 429 -30.13 -0.75 10.15
N GLN A 430 -31.18 -1.00 9.36
CA GLN A 430 -32.55 -1.14 9.84
C GLN A 430 -32.69 -2.33 10.79
N LEU A 431 -32.08 -3.48 10.49
CA LEU A 431 -32.09 -4.64 11.39
C LEU A 431 -31.47 -4.30 12.74
N LYS A 432 -30.36 -3.55 12.76
CA LYS A 432 -29.72 -3.11 14.01
C LYS A 432 -30.58 -2.15 14.82
N SER A 433 -31.28 -1.20 14.20
CA SER A 433 -32.22 -0.33 14.93
C SER A 433 -33.38 -1.14 15.49
N LEU A 434 -33.90 -2.09 14.72
CA LEU A 434 -35.04 -2.92 15.10
C LEU A 434 -34.71 -3.89 16.24
N ILE A 435 -33.50 -4.47 16.25
CA ILE A 435 -32.99 -5.26 17.39
C ILE A 435 -32.93 -4.41 18.66
N LYS A 436 -32.46 -3.16 18.55
CA LYS A 436 -32.36 -2.24 19.69
C LYS A 436 -33.74 -1.85 20.22
N GLU A 437 -34.68 -1.54 19.33
CA GLU A 437 -36.08 -1.23 19.67
C GLU A 437 -36.76 -2.43 20.34
N LYS A 438 -36.51 -3.65 19.84
CA LYS A 438 -37.00 -4.88 20.46
C LYS A 438 -36.42 -5.08 21.87
N GLU A 439 -35.12 -4.87 22.06
CA GLU A 439 -34.48 -4.96 23.39
C GLU A 439 -35.02 -3.89 24.36
N ASP A 440 -35.33 -2.69 23.86
CA ASP A 440 -35.95 -1.63 24.64
C ASP A 440 -37.40 -1.98 25.03
N ALA A 441 -38.20 -2.51 24.10
CA ALA A 441 -39.55 -3.00 24.36
C ALA A 441 -39.58 -4.15 25.40
N ILE A 442 -38.62 -5.08 25.31
CA ILE A 442 -38.46 -6.16 26.30
C ILE A 442 -38.09 -5.59 27.67
N ARG A 443 -37.19 -4.59 27.73
CA ARG A 443 -36.83 -3.92 29.00
C ARG A 443 -38.01 -3.19 29.63
N ASN A 444 -38.85 -2.57 28.80
CA ASN A 444 -40.05 -1.85 29.25
C ASN A 444 -41.26 -2.77 29.52
N GLN A 445 -41.11 -4.09 29.35
CA GLN A 445 -42.16 -5.11 29.52
C GLN A 445 -43.34 -4.95 28.54
N GLU A 446 -43.11 -4.32 27.38
CA GLU A 446 -44.10 -4.19 26.31
C GLU A 446 -44.02 -5.43 25.40
N PHE A 447 -44.65 -6.52 25.84
CA PHE A 447 -44.54 -7.81 25.16
C PHE A 447 -45.23 -7.87 23.79
N GLU A 448 -46.29 -7.07 23.57
CA GLU A 448 -47.00 -7.03 22.29
C GLU A 448 -46.16 -6.35 21.20
N THR A 449 -45.55 -5.21 21.51
CA THR A 449 -44.66 -4.48 20.58
C THR A 449 -43.38 -5.29 20.33
N ALA A 450 -42.83 -5.95 21.35
CA ALA A 450 -41.70 -6.87 21.18
C ALA A 450 -42.01 -8.07 20.28
N SER A 451 -43.27 -8.54 20.24
CA SER A 451 -43.68 -9.62 19.33
C SER A 451 -43.75 -9.15 17.88
N GLN A 452 -44.32 -7.96 17.63
CA GLN A 452 -44.38 -7.36 16.28
C GLN A 452 -42.97 -7.10 15.74
N LEU A 453 -42.09 -6.50 16.56
CA LEU A 453 -40.69 -6.25 16.20
C LEU A 453 -39.90 -7.54 15.94
N ARG A 454 -40.29 -8.67 16.56
CA ARG A 454 -39.65 -9.97 16.29
C ARG A 454 -40.05 -10.53 14.93
N ASP A 455 -41.31 -10.34 14.52
CA ASP A 455 -41.80 -10.75 13.22
C ASP A 455 -41.17 -9.88 12.11
N ASP A 456 -41.11 -8.56 12.34
CA ASP A 456 -40.40 -7.62 11.46
C ASP A 456 -38.89 -7.94 11.35
N GLU A 457 -38.25 -8.37 12.43
CA GLU A 457 -36.85 -8.82 12.43
C GLU A 457 -36.65 -10.08 11.58
N ALA A 458 -37.61 -11.01 11.59
CA ALA A 458 -37.58 -12.21 10.76
C ALA A 458 -37.74 -11.85 9.28
N ASP A 459 -38.73 -11.01 8.95
CA ASP A 459 -38.98 -10.53 7.59
C ASP A 459 -37.78 -9.76 7.03
N LEU A 460 -37.15 -8.89 7.83
CA LEU A 460 -35.95 -8.17 7.40
C LEU A 460 -34.77 -9.11 7.17
N ARG A 461 -34.60 -10.14 8.02
CA ARG A 461 -33.55 -11.14 7.83
C ARG A 461 -33.75 -11.95 6.57
N ASP A 462 -34.98 -12.31 6.25
CA ASP A 462 -35.29 -13.05 5.03
C ASP A 462 -35.10 -12.17 3.79
N LYS A 463 -35.50 -10.89 3.83
CA LYS A 463 -35.18 -9.91 2.78
C LYS A 463 -33.66 -9.73 2.58
N ILE A 464 -32.88 -9.61 3.66
CA ILE A 464 -31.41 -9.55 3.59
C ILE A 464 -30.85 -10.82 2.95
N ARG A 465 -31.40 -12.00 3.28
CA ARG A 465 -30.97 -13.27 2.70
C ARG A 465 -31.28 -13.32 1.20
N GLU A 466 -32.46 -12.90 0.78
CA GLU A 466 -32.84 -12.86 -0.64
C GLU A 466 -31.99 -11.87 -1.45
N VAL A 467 -31.86 -10.64 -0.96
CA VAL A 467 -31.05 -9.59 -1.61
C VAL A 467 -29.59 -10.01 -1.70
N SER A 468 -29.03 -10.59 -0.62
CA SER A 468 -27.65 -11.08 -0.64
C SER A 468 -27.43 -12.33 -1.49
N ALA A 469 -28.44 -13.18 -1.67
CA ALA A 469 -28.39 -14.34 -2.55
C ALA A 469 -28.43 -13.91 -4.03
N LYS A 470 -29.37 -13.04 -4.42
CA LYS A 470 -29.45 -12.47 -5.78
C LYS A 470 -28.17 -11.73 -6.14
N TRP A 471 -27.66 -10.92 -5.22
CA TRP A 471 -26.41 -10.19 -5.41
C TRP A 471 -25.20 -11.13 -5.58
N ARG A 472 -25.15 -12.24 -4.82
CA ARG A 472 -24.09 -13.25 -5.00
C ARG A 472 -24.19 -13.96 -6.33
N GLU A 473 -25.39 -14.32 -6.78
CA GLU A 473 -25.57 -14.95 -8.10
C GLU A 473 -25.16 -14.02 -9.24
N GLU A 474 -25.52 -12.74 -9.18
CA GLU A 474 -25.09 -11.74 -10.17
C GLU A 474 -23.58 -11.51 -10.16
N HIS A 475 -22.94 -11.52 -8.98
CA HIS A 475 -21.49 -11.32 -8.84
C HIS A 475 -20.64 -12.57 -9.12
N ASP A 476 -21.13 -13.78 -8.84
CA ASP A 476 -20.45 -15.01 -9.23
C ASP A 476 -20.54 -15.21 -10.76
N ALA A 477 -21.60 -14.72 -11.40
CA ALA A 477 -21.73 -14.68 -12.87
C ALA A 477 -20.77 -13.66 -13.50
N ASN A 478 -20.62 -12.47 -12.90
CA ASN A 478 -19.72 -11.42 -13.36
C ASN A 478 -18.46 -11.35 -12.49
N LYS A 479 -17.48 -12.23 -12.77
CA LYS A 479 -16.17 -12.14 -12.13
C LYS A 479 -15.59 -10.73 -12.28
N PRO A 480 -15.22 -10.06 -11.19
CA PRO A 480 -14.72 -8.69 -11.27
C PRO A 480 -13.43 -8.68 -12.09
N THR A 481 -13.29 -7.67 -12.95
CA THR A 481 -12.13 -7.52 -13.86
C THR A 481 -11.25 -6.37 -13.42
N VAL A 482 -9.93 -6.60 -13.33
CA VAL A 482 -8.96 -5.53 -13.11
C VAL A 482 -8.66 -4.83 -14.44
N THR A 483 -8.98 -3.54 -14.51
CA THR A 483 -8.72 -2.69 -15.69
C THR A 483 -7.48 -1.80 -15.50
N ALA A 484 -6.99 -1.22 -16.59
CA ALA A 484 -5.88 -0.25 -16.56
C ALA A 484 -6.18 0.97 -15.68
N GLU A 485 -7.46 1.36 -15.53
CA GLU A 485 -7.87 2.45 -14.65
C GLU A 485 -7.69 2.10 -13.17
N ASN A 486 -7.99 0.85 -12.78
CA ASN A 486 -7.78 0.41 -11.40
C ASN A 486 -6.29 0.39 -11.04
N VAL A 487 -5.44 0.00 -11.98
CA VAL A 487 -3.99 0.07 -11.86
C VAL A 487 -3.52 1.51 -11.67
N ALA A 488 -4.03 2.44 -12.48
CA ALA A 488 -3.71 3.87 -12.35
C ALA A 488 -4.17 4.45 -10.99
N GLU A 489 -5.36 4.07 -10.51
CA GLU A 489 -5.83 4.48 -9.17
C GLU A 489 -4.89 4.00 -8.06
N VAL A 490 -4.41 2.76 -8.15
CA VAL A 490 -3.52 2.18 -7.14
C VAL A 490 -2.18 2.88 -7.14
N ILE A 491 -1.55 3.04 -8.30
CA ILE A 491 -0.30 3.79 -8.41
C ILE A 491 -0.48 5.20 -7.86
N SER A 492 -1.65 5.80 -8.08
CA SER A 492 -1.97 7.11 -7.54
C SER A 492 -2.05 7.15 -6.03
N MET A 493 -2.62 6.13 -5.40
CA MET A 493 -2.65 5.99 -3.94
C MET A 493 -1.26 5.71 -3.37
N MET A 494 -0.50 4.80 -3.99
CA MET A 494 0.85 4.41 -3.54
C MET A 494 1.85 5.57 -3.62
N THR A 495 1.81 6.34 -4.70
CA THR A 495 2.78 7.41 -4.97
C THR A 495 2.29 8.79 -4.55
N GLY A 496 0.99 8.94 -4.23
CA GLY A 496 0.34 10.23 -4.02
C GLY A 496 0.17 11.06 -5.31
N VAL A 497 0.48 10.48 -6.48
CA VAL A 497 0.46 11.18 -7.78
C VAL A 497 -0.86 10.89 -8.49
N PRO A 498 -1.68 11.88 -8.87
CA PRO A 498 -2.95 11.62 -9.56
C PRO A 498 -2.76 11.01 -10.96
N VAL A 499 -2.77 9.67 -11.10
CA VAL A 499 -2.55 8.96 -12.39
C VAL A 499 -3.82 8.84 -13.25
N THR A 500 -5.01 8.95 -12.65
CA THR A 500 -6.29 8.62 -13.31
C THR A 500 -6.88 9.74 -14.18
N LYS A 501 -6.26 10.92 -14.24
CA LYS A 501 -6.82 12.10 -14.94
C LYS A 501 -5.93 12.68 -16.05
N LEU A 502 -4.81 12.03 -16.40
CA LEU A 502 -3.72 12.72 -17.13
C LEU A 502 -3.86 12.86 -18.66
N THR A 503 -4.82 12.25 -19.36
CA THR A 503 -4.84 12.37 -20.83
C THR A 503 -5.77 13.47 -21.35
N GLU A 504 -7.05 13.43 -21.04
CA GLU A 504 -8.02 14.41 -21.58
C GLU A 504 -8.26 15.58 -20.62
N GLY A 505 -8.57 15.30 -19.35
CA GLY A 505 -8.87 16.34 -18.35
C GLY A 505 -7.67 17.23 -18.00
N GLU A 506 -6.44 16.70 -18.01
CA GLU A 506 -5.24 17.52 -17.82
C GLU A 506 -4.94 18.45 -18.99
N SER A 507 -5.13 17.97 -20.22
CA SER A 507 -4.92 18.79 -21.41
C SER A 507 -5.86 20.00 -21.41
N GLU A 508 -7.13 19.80 -21.04
CA GLU A 508 -8.09 20.89 -20.85
C GLU A 508 -7.72 21.82 -19.69
N ARG A 509 -7.27 21.26 -18.55
CA ARG A 509 -6.81 22.07 -17.41
C ARG A 509 -5.61 22.94 -17.77
N LEU A 510 -4.67 22.41 -18.54
CA LEU A 510 -3.49 23.14 -19.00
C LEU A 510 -3.83 24.24 -20.01
N LEU A 511 -4.86 24.02 -20.84
CA LEU A 511 -5.40 25.07 -21.71
C LEU A 511 -6.02 26.21 -20.89
N ARG A 512 -6.67 25.90 -19.77
CA ARG A 512 -7.28 26.87 -18.84
C ARG A 512 -6.34 27.32 -17.72
N LEU A 513 -5.05 27.00 -17.80
CA LEU A 513 -4.10 27.27 -16.70
C LEU A 513 -4.00 28.77 -16.39
N GLU A 514 -3.95 29.61 -17.43
CA GLU A 514 -3.88 31.07 -17.32
C GLU A 514 -5.10 31.62 -16.55
N ASP A 515 -6.30 31.18 -16.90
CA ASP A 515 -7.55 31.57 -16.22
C ASP A 515 -7.59 31.11 -14.77
N THR A 516 -7.11 29.89 -14.49
CA THR A 516 -7.07 29.37 -13.12
C THR A 516 -6.09 30.13 -12.24
N LEU A 517 -4.92 30.50 -12.77
CA LEU A 517 -3.92 31.29 -12.05
C LEU A 517 -4.43 32.72 -11.79
N HIS A 518 -5.11 33.33 -12.77
CA HIS A 518 -5.69 34.67 -12.62
C HIS A 518 -6.79 34.79 -11.56
N LYS A 519 -7.48 33.70 -11.21
CA LYS A 519 -8.47 33.71 -10.12
C LYS A 519 -7.83 33.96 -8.75
N ARG A 520 -6.55 33.60 -8.59
CA ARG A 520 -5.81 33.67 -7.33
C ARG A 520 -4.73 34.74 -7.32
N VAL A 521 -4.03 34.91 -8.43
CA VAL A 521 -2.99 35.92 -8.60
C VAL A 521 -3.54 37.06 -9.43
N ILE A 522 -3.59 38.23 -8.81
CA ILE A 522 -4.10 39.45 -9.40
C ILE A 522 -2.93 40.23 -10.02
N GLY A 523 -3.16 40.78 -11.21
CA GLY A 523 -2.12 41.45 -11.99
C GLY A 523 -1.13 40.48 -12.62
N GLN A 524 0.04 41.00 -13.03
CA GLN A 524 1.17 40.21 -13.53
C GLN A 524 0.83 39.27 -14.70
N HIS A 525 0.00 39.74 -15.64
CA HIS A 525 -0.48 38.93 -16.77
C HIS A 525 0.67 38.31 -17.58
N ASP A 526 1.72 39.09 -17.86
CA ASP A 526 2.87 38.62 -18.64
C ASP A 526 3.62 37.47 -17.94
N ALA A 527 3.71 37.50 -16.59
CA ALA A 527 4.30 36.44 -15.80
C ALA A 527 3.51 35.13 -15.90
N ILE A 528 2.18 35.21 -15.79
CA ILE A 528 1.29 34.05 -15.85
C ILE A 528 1.31 33.42 -17.26
N VAL A 529 1.29 34.26 -18.31
CA VAL A 529 1.34 33.82 -19.70
C VAL A 529 2.69 33.14 -20.01
N ALA A 530 3.81 33.70 -19.54
CA ALA A 530 5.14 33.10 -19.72
C ALA A 530 5.22 31.70 -19.09
N ILE A 531 4.82 31.56 -17.81
CA ILE A 531 4.81 30.27 -17.10
C ILE A 531 3.92 29.26 -17.82
N SER A 532 2.70 29.67 -18.18
CA SER A 532 1.73 28.78 -18.82
C SER A 532 2.19 28.29 -20.18
N LYS A 533 2.86 29.13 -20.97
CA LYS A 533 3.50 28.73 -22.24
C LYS A 533 4.64 27.73 -22.00
N ALA A 534 5.52 27.99 -21.04
CA ALA A 534 6.64 27.10 -20.74
C ALA A 534 6.19 25.71 -20.27
N ILE A 535 5.19 25.64 -19.38
CA ILE A 535 4.63 24.38 -18.89
C ILE A 535 3.92 23.61 -20.01
N ARG A 536 3.15 24.29 -20.87
CA ARG A 536 2.52 23.67 -22.04
C ARG A 536 3.55 23.05 -22.99
N ARG A 537 4.65 23.75 -23.27
CA ARG A 537 5.76 23.20 -24.10
C ARG A 537 6.35 21.93 -23.52
N ALA A 538 6.57 21.90 -22.20
CA ALA A 538 7.12 20.73 -21.54
C ALA A 538 6.15 19.54 -21.58
N ARG A 539 4.84 19.79 -21.42
CA ARG A 539 3.85 18.71 -21.39
C ARG A 539 3.60 18.06 -22.74
N VAL A 540 3.63 18.83 -23.82
CA VAL A 540 3.47 18.30 -25.20
C VAL A 540 4.70 17.50 -25.65
N GLY A 541 5.75 17.41 -24.82
CA GLY A 541 6.95 16.64 -25.12
C GLY A 541 7.93 17.37 -26.05
N LEU A 542 7.74 18.68 -26.24
CA LEU A 542 8.68 19.53 -27.00
C LEU A 542 9.97 19.84 -26.20
N LYS A 543 9.99 19.51 -24.91
CA LYS A 543 11.14 19.64 -24.02
C LYS A 543 11.77 18.27 -23.76
N SER A 544 13.08 18.25 -23.51
CA SER A 544 13.80 17.03 -23.14
C SER A 544 13.15 16.35 -21.91
N PRO A 545 12.90 15.03 -21.95
CA PRO A 545 12.29 14.28 -20.85
C PRO A 545 13.20 14.14 -19.63
N ASN A 546 14.48 14.50 -19.76
CA ASN A 546 15.43 14.47 -18.66
C ASN A 546 15.49 15.77 -17.87
N ARG A 547 14.76 16.83 -18.27
CA ARG A 547 14.77 18.12 -17.56
C ARG A 547 13.51 18.30 -16.71
N PRO A 548 13.55 19.16 -15.68
CA PRO A 548 12.34 19.55 -14.94
C PRO A 548 11.26 20.13 -15.87
N ILE A 549 9.99 20.06 -15.45
CA ILE A 549 8.83 20.53 -16.23
C ILE A 549 9.01 21.99 -16.61
N GLY A 550 9.45 22.82 -15.66
CA GLY A 550 9.75 24.23 -15.88
C GLY A 550 10.80 24.71 -14.91
N SER A 551 11.71 25.58 -15.37
CA SER A 551 12.66 26.28 -14.52
C SER A 551 12.53 27.79 -14.71
N PHE A 552 12.22 28.49 -13.61
CA PHE A 552 11.87 29.91 -13.63
C PHE A 552 12.66 30.71 -12.59
N ILE A 553 13.06 31.93 -12.95
CA ILE A 553 13.48 32.95 -11.96
C ILE A 553 12.41 34.04 -11.88
N PHE A 554 11.96 34.34 -10.67
CA PHE A 554 11.04 35.43 -10.34
C PHE A 554 11.82 36.63 -9.78
N CYS A 555 11.99 37.66 -10.61
CA CYS A 555 12.64 38.93 -10.26
C CYS A 555 11.61 40.01 -9.95
N GLY A 556 11.89 40.89 -8.98
CA GLY A 556 10.98 42.00 -8.63
C GLY A 556 11.09 42.49 -7.18
N PRO A 557 10.29 43.49 -6.77
CA PRO A 557 10.26 43.95 -5.38
C PRO A 557 9.66 42.88 -4.44
N THR A 558 9.85 43.07 -3.13
CA THR A 558 9.16 42.21 -2.14
C THR A 558 7.67 42.54 -2.07
N GLY A 559 6.83 41.52 -1.86
CA GLY A 559 5.39 41.72 -1.62
C GLY A 559 4.53 41.95 -2.88
N VAL A 560 5.06 41.67 -4.09
CA VAL A 560 4.32 41.79 -5.37
C VAL A 560 3.65 40.48 -5.85
N GLY A 561 3.81 39.38 -5.11
CA GLY A 561 3.10 38.12 -5.40
C GLY A 561 3.95 36.95 -5.92
N LYS A 562 5.29 37.03 -5.91
CA LYS A 562 6.19 35.94 -6.36
C LYS A 562 5.88 34.58 -5.72
N THR A 563 5.83 34.53 -4.39
CA THR A 563 5.54 33.30 -3.62
C THR A 563 4.09 32.87 -3.79
N GLU A 564 3.16 33.80 -3.97
CA GLU A 564 1.74 33.47 -4.16
C GLU A 564 1.50 32.80 -5.51
N LEU A 565 2.21 33.23 -6.56
CA LEU A 565 2.18 32.56 -7.87
C LEU A 565 2.73 31.14 -7.80
N ALA A 566 3.77 30.89 -7.01
CA ALA A 566 4.28 29.53 -6.78
C ALA A 566 3.25 28.62 -6.09
N LYS A 567 2.51 29.14 -5.09
CA LYS A 567 1.44 28.40 -4.41
C LYS A 567 0.25 28.14 -5.33
N ALA A 568 -0.19 29.16 -6.06
CA ALA A 568 -1.26 29.03 -7.05
C ALA A 568 -0.90 28.00 -8.13
N LEU A 569 0.37 27.95 -8.54
CA LEU A 569 0.85 26.95 -9.48
C LEU A 569 0.84 25.54 -8.88
N ALA A 570 1.23 25.37 -7.62
CA ALA A 570 1.17 24.08 -6.94
C ALA A 570 -0.26 23.54 -6.85
N GLU A 571 -1.22 24.41 -6.51
CA GLU A 571 -2.64 24.06 -6.48
C GLU A 571 -3.18 23.72 -7.89
N ALA A 572 -2.90 24.56 -8.90
CA ALA A 572 -3.42 24.38 -10.24
C ALA A 572 -2.84 23.14 -10.95
N MET A 573 -1.54 22.85 -10.75
CA MET A 573 -0.85 21.73 -11.39
C MET A 573 -0.98 20.41 -10.61
N PHE A 574 -0.81 20.47 -9.29
CA PHE A 574 -0.68 19.29 -8.44
C PHE A 574 -1.86 19.11 -7.48
N GLY A 575 -2.88 19.98 -7.55
CA GLY A 575 -4.14 19.87 -6.80
C GLY A 575 -4.09 20.35 -5.35
N SER A 576 -2.92 20.62 -4.80
CA SER A 576 -2.75 21.09 -3.41
C SER A 576 -1.57 22.04 -3.26
N GLU A 577 -1.72 23.05 -2.40
CA GLU A 577 -0.63 23.95 -1.99
C GLU A 577 0.51 23.21 -1.26
N ASP A 578 0.19 22.10 -0.58
CA ASP A 578 1.17 21.32 0.19
C ASP A 578 2.19 20.60 -0.69
N ASN A 579 1.96 20.58 -2.01
CA ASN A 579 2.91 20.09 -3.00
C ASN A 579 3.96 21.16 -3.37
N MET A 580 4.03 22.27 -2.63
CA MET A 580 5.14 23.22 -2.71
C MET A 580 6.21 22.89 -1.67
N ILE A 581 7.42 22.61 -2.12
CA ILE A 581 8.61 22.47 -1.29
C ILE A 581 9.33 23.82 -1.26
N ARG A 582 9.35 24.48 -0.10
CA ARG A 582 10.04 25.77 0.06
C ARG A 582 11.40 25.57 0.71
N VAL A 583 12.43 26.12 0.08
CA VAL A 583 13.80 26.12 0.58
C VAL A 583 14.31 27.55 0.63
N ASP A 584 14.61 28.04 1.83
CA ASP A 584 15.14 29.40 2.03
C ASP A 584 16.66 29.40 1.80
N MET A 585 17.13 30.14 0.80
CA MET A 585 18.56 30.20 0.47
C MET A 585 19.38 31.00 1.48
N SER A 586 18.74 31.76 2.37
CA SER A 586 19.41 32.40 3.50
C SER A 586 20.00 31.38 4.47
N GLU A 587 19.46 30.17 4.55
CA GLU A 587 20.03 29.08 5.35
C GLU A 587 21.30 28.48 4.72
N PHE A 588 21.55 28.79 3.44
CA PHE A 588 22.61 28.20 2.63
C PHE A 588 23.73 29.17 2.28
N MET A 589 23.92 30.22 3.09
CA MET A 589 24.98 31.23 2.90
C MET A 589 26.40 30.67 3.10
N GLU A 590 26.55 29.66 3.96
CA GLU A 590 27.84 29.10 4.33
C GLU A 590 28.17 27.83 3.54
N LYS A 591 29.45 27.59 3.26
CA LYS A 591 29.87 26.38 2.52
C LYS A 591 29.42 25.06 3.16
N HIS A 592 29.47 24.94 4.50
CA HIS A 592 29.09 23.70 5.20
C HIS A 592 27.58 23.44 5.20
N SER A 593 26.76 24.49 5.06
CA SER A 593 25.30 24.36 5.00
C SER A 593 24.81 23.69 3.70
N THR A 594 25.61 23.75 2.62
CA THR A 594 25.31 23.07 1.34
C THR A 594 25.19 21.56 1.49
N ALA A 595 25.93 20.96 2.43
CA ALA A 595 25.84 19.55 2.75
C ALA A 595 24.44 19.18 3.31
N LYS A 596 23.69 20.12 3.90
CA LYS A 596 22.31 19.83 4.35
C LYS A 596 21.33 19.63 3.19
N LEU A 597 21.61 20.15 1.99
CA LEU A 597 20.73 19.96 0.81
C LEU A 597 20.79 18.53 0.28
N ILE A 598 22.01 18.01 0.14
CA ILE A 598 22.27 16.70 -0.46
C ILE A 598 22.33 15.61 0.61
N GLY A 599 22.99 15.88 1.74
CA GLY A 599 23.34 14.96 2.81
C GLY A 599 24.80 15.16 3.24
N SER A 600 25.10 14.92 4.52
CA SER A 600 26.50 14.92 4.98
C SER A 600 27.30 13.83 4.25
N PRO A 601 28.58 14.06 3.89
CA PRO A 601 29.41 13.02 3.30
C PRO A 601 29.75 11.90 4.32
N PRO A 602 30.17 10.71 3.84
CA PRO A 602 30.54 9.59 4.73
C PRO A 602 31.56 9.98 5.80
N GLY A 603 31.25 9.65 7.06
CA GLY A 603 32.13 9.93 8.21
C GLY A 603 31.83 11.23 8.98
N TYR A 604 30.85 12.03 8.56
CA TYR A 604 30.39 13.21 9.28
C TYR A 604 29.08 12.94 10.04
N VAL A 605 28.84 13.69 11.12
CA VAL A 605 27.59 13.61 11.90
C VAL A 605 26.40 13.95 10.98
N GLY A 606 25.36 13.11 11.01
CA GLY A 606 24.21 13.23 10.11
C GLY A 606 24.39 12.58 8.74
N TYR A 607 25.41 11.74 8.53
CA TYR A 607 25.52 10.91 7.32
C TYR A 607 24.32 9.96 7.15
N ASP A 608 23.70 9.53 8.26
CA ASP A 608 22.53 8.66 8.20
C ASP A 608 21.24 9.39 7.83
N ASP A 609 21.17 10.69 8.09
CA ASP A 609 20.07 11.55 7.67
C ASP A 609 20.29 11.95 6.20
N GLY A 610 19.37 11.55 5.31
CA GLY A 610 19.39 12.01 3.92
C GLY A 610 19.29 13.53 3.85
N GLY A 611 19.75 14.14 2.75
CA GLY A 611 19.64 15.58 2.58
C GLY A 611 18.19 16.09 2.62
N HIS A 612 18.04 17.33 3.05
CA HIS A 612 16.74 17.96 3.25
C HIS A 612 15.95 18.05 1.94
N LEU A 613 16.59 18.50 0.86
CA LEU A 613 15.95 18.62 -0.45
C LEU A 613 15.77 17.24 -1.10
N SER A 614 16.77 16.38 -1.00
CA SER A 614 16.77 15.03 -1.57
C SER A 614 15.62 14.16 -1.01
N GLU A 615 15.43 14.16 0.30
CA GLU A 615 14.36 13.41 0.98
C GLU A 615 12.96 13.98 0.68
N LEU A 616 12.80 15.31 0.69
CA LEU A 616 11.51 15.95 0.41
C LEU A 616 11.04 15.69 -1.02
N VAL A 617 11.95 15.80 -1.99
CA VAL A 617 11.63 15.53 -3.40
C VAL A 617 11.43 14.05 -3.66
N ARG A 618 12.14 13.16 -2.95
CA ARG A 618 11.85 11.71 -3.02
C ARG A 618 10.43 11.40 -2.55
N LYS A 619 10.00 11.99 -1.42
CA LYS A 619 8.64 11.79 -0.90
C LYS A 619 7.56 12.45 -1.77
N LYS A 620 7.88 13.59 -2.40
CA LYS A 620 6.96 14.35 -3.26
C LYS A 620 7.62 14.69 -4.60
N PRO A 621 7.72 13.72 -5.53
CA PRO A 621 8.39 13.91 -6.82
C PRO A 621 7.63 14.85 -7.78
N TYR A 622 6.33 15.06 -7.54
CA TYR A 622 5.49 16.03 -8.26
C TYR A 622 5.26 17.22 -7.35
N SER A 623 6.15 18.21 -7.45
CA SER A 623 6.14 19.36 -6.56
C SER A 623 6.64 20.62 -7.24
N VAL A 624 6.20 21.76 -6.72
CA VAL A 624 6.83 23.05 -7.01
C VAL A 624 7.95 23.25 -6.01
N VAL A 625 9.19 23.24 -6.46
CA VAL A 625 10.37 23.50 -5.63
C VAL A 625 10.67 24.99 -5.70
N LEU A 626 10.40 25.71 -4.60
CA LEU A 626 10.62 27.14 -4.46
C LEU A 626 11.94 27.40 -3.70
N PHE A 627 12.94 27.92 -4.40
CA PHE A 627 14.17 28.44 -3.83
C PHE A 627 14.01 29.94 -3.59
N ASP A 628 13.90 30.35 -2.33
CA ASP A 628 13.64 31.75 -1.97
C ASP A 628 14.97 32.51 -1.79
N GLU A 629 15.08 33.72 -2.34
CA GLU A 629 16.23 34.64 -2.21
C GLU A 629 17.57 34.04 -2.68
N ILE A 630 17.62 33.53 -3.92
CA ILE A 630 18.78 32.82 -4.47
C ILE A 630 20.09 33.64 -4.47
N GLU A 631 20.03 34.98 -4.45
CA GLU A 631 21.21 35.84 -4.37
C GLU A 631 22.01 35.69 -3.06
N LYS A 632 21.40 35.15 -2.00
CA LYS A 632 22.06 34.94 -0.71
C LYS A 632 22.81 33.61 -0.64
N ALA A 633 22.53 32.67 -1.55
CA ALA A 633 23.13 31.34 -1.51
C ALA A 633 24.65 31.37 -1.73
N HIS A 634 25.36 30.44 -1.10
CA HIS A 634 26.76 30.20 -1.42
C HIS A 634 26.94 29.70 -2.88
N PRO A 635 28.01 30.09 -3.60
CA PRO A 635 28.23 29.67 -4.98
C PRO A 635 28.17 28.15 -5.24
N ASP A 636 28.60 27.34 -4.27
CA ASP A 636 28.59 25.87 -4.37
C ASP A 636 27.17 25.29 -4.49
N VAL A 637 26.14 26.00 -4.03
CA VAL A 637 24.73 25.59 -4.19
C VAL A 637 24.34 25.59 -5.68
N PHE A 638 24.85 26.53 -6.47
CA PHE A 638 24.50 26.60 -7.90
C PHE A 638 25.05 25.42 -8.69
N ASN A 639 26.16 24.81 -8.27
CA ASN A 639 26.67 23.58 -8.91
C ASN A 639 25.68 22.42 -8.76
N ILE A 640 25.05 22.33 -7.58
CA ILE A 640 24.00 21.35 -7.30
C ILE A 640 22.76 21.65 -8.15
N MET A 641 22.38 22.93 -8.23
CA MET A 641 21.24 23.36 -9.06
C MET A 641 21.46 23.08 -10.55
N LEU A 642 22.68 23.25 -11.06
CA LEU A 642 23.00 22.92 -12.46
C LEU A 642 22.70 21.46 -12.77
N GLN A 643 23.09 20.53 -11.88
CA GLN A 643 22.76 19.11 -12.03
C GLN A 643 21.26 18.86 -12.09
N ILE A 644 20.50 19.56 -11.24
CA ILE A 644 19.03 19.47 -11.22
C ILE A 644 18.40 20.05 -12.50
N LEU A 645 18.89 21.18 -13.00
CA LEU A 645 18.34 21.88 -14.17
C LEU A 645 18.69 21.19 -15.51
N ASP A 646 19.78 20.44 -15.54
CA ASP A 646 20.30 19.76 -16.74
C ASP A 646 19.81 18.33 -16.86
N ASP A 647 20.07 17.52 -15.84
CA ASP A 647 19.81 16.09 -15.87
C ASP A 647 18.51 15.71 -15.15
N GLY A 648 17.85 16.70 -14.52
CA GLY A 648 16.62 16.48 -13.76
C GLY A 648 16.84 15.44 -12.65
N ARG A 649 18.08 15.34 -12.16
CA ARG A 649 18.50 14.32 -11.20
C ARG A 649 19.47 14.91 -10.19
N LEU A 650 19.36 14.46 -8.94
CA LEU A 650 20.31 14.75 -7.88
C LEU A 650 20.79 13.44 -7.27
N THR A 651 22.08 13.33 -7.02
CA THR A 651 22.64 12.17 -6.31
C THR A 651 22.89 12.57 -4.86
N ASP A 652 22.25 11.85 -3.93
CA ASP A 652 22.44 12.00 -2.48
C ASP A 652 23.86 11.53 -2.06
N SER A 653 24.33 11.90 -0.87
CA SER A 653 25.60 11.45 -0.29
C SER A 653 25.67 9.92 -0.10
N LYS A 654 24.51 9.26 -0.01
CA LYS A 654 24.37 7.79 -0.02
C LYS A 654 24.40 7.15 -1.41
N GLY A 655 24.59 7.93 -2.48
CA GLY A 655 24.60 7.44 -3.86
C GLY A 655 23.21 7.20 -4.46
N ARG A 656 22.14 7.60 -3.77
CA ARG A 656 20.76 7.45 -4.27
C ARG A 656 20.46 8.51 -5.33
N HIS A 657 19.89 8.10 -6.46
CA HIS A 657 19.47 9.00 -7.54
C HIS A 657 18.03 9.46 -7.34
N ILE A 658 17.83 10.77 -7.22
CA ILE A 658 16.52 11.40 -7.00
C ILE A 658 16.11 12.15 -8.27
N SER A 659 14.87 11.97 -8.70
CA SER A 659 14.34 12.55 -9.94
C SER A 659 13.60 13.87 -9.68
N PHE A 660 14.02 14.91 -10.39
CA PHE A 660 13.40 16.24 -10.50
C PHE A 660 12.68 16.43 -11.85
N LYS A 661 12.56 15.38 -12.67
CA LYS A 661 11.91 15.47 -13.99
C LYS A 661 10.45 15.93 -13.92
N ASN A 662 9.77 15.62 -12.82
CA ASN A 662 8.36 15.94 -12.59
C ASN A 662 8.15 17.16 -11.69
N THR A 663 9.20 17.94 -11.41
CA THR A 663 9.10 19.14 -10.57
C THR A 663 9.07 20.41 -11.42
N VAL A 664 8.46 21.46 -10.87
CA VAL A 664 8.61 22.83 -11.37
C VAL A 664 9.54 23.57 -10.43
N ILE A 665 10.64 24.11 -10.96
CA ILE A 665 11.65 24.81 -10.18
C ILE A 665 11.41 26.30 -10.31
N ILE A 666 11.16 26.96 -9.17
CA ILE A 666 10.98 28.39 -9.08
C ILE A 666 12.06 28.95 -8.17
N MET A 667 12.73 30.00 -8.62
CA MET A 667 13.76 30.69 -7.86
C MET A 667 13.33 32.15 -7.70
N THR A 668 13.23 32.67 -6.48
CA THR A 668 12.93 34.10 -6.29
C THR A 668 14.24 34.87 -6.11
N SER A 669 14.29 36.06 -6.67
CA SER A 669 15.41 36.98 -6.43
C SER A 669 14.93 38.42 -6.32
N ASN A 670 15.52 39.17 -5.39
CA ASN A 670 15.27 40.60 -5.24
C ASN A 670 16.22 41.46 -6.10
N VAL A 671 17.09 40.84 -6.90
CA VAL A 671 17.98 41.52 -7.85
C VAL A 671 17.15 42.34 -8.83
N GLY A 672 17.57 43.59 -9.06
CA GLY A 672 16.89 44.55 -9.94
C GLY A 672 15.71 45.32 -9.32
N ALA A 673 15.35 45.06 -8.05
CA ALA A 673 14.21 45.73 -7.40
C ALA A 673 14.35 47.27 -7.34
N SER A 674 15.56 47.79 -7.09
CA SER A 674 15.83 49.24 -7.03
C SER A 674 15.73 49.97 -8.38
N MET A 675 15.96 49.25 -9.48
CA MET A 675 15.83 49.82 -10.83
C MET A 675 14.36 49.87 -11.27
N ILE A 676 13.57 48.87 -10.87
CA ILE A 676 12.11 48.85 -11.07
C ILE A 676 11.46 50.05 -10.37
N THR A 677 11.93 50.44 -9.18
CA THR A 677 11.44 51.63 -8.46
C THR A 677 11.86 52.98 -9.06
N ASN A 678 13.00 53.04 -9.77
CA ASN A 678 13.50 54.31 -10.33
C ASN A 678 12.95 54.60 -11.73
N THR A 679 12.60 53.56 -12.49
CA THR A 679 12.08 53.68 -13.86
C THR A 679 10.68 54.33 -13.88
N SER A 680 9.90 54.23 -12.80
CA SER A 680 8.60 54.90 -12.67
C SER A 680 8.67 56.42 -12.49
N LYS A 681 9.86 57.00 -12.23
CA LYS A 681 10.05 58.44 -11.95
C LYS A 681 10.54 59.28 -13.13
N LEU A 682 10.94 58.69 -14.27
CA LEU A 682 11.25 59.46 -15.47
C LEU A 682 9.97 59.78 -16.24
N GLY A 683 9.28 60.84 -15.84
CA GLY A 683 8.17 61.40 -16.61
C GLY A 683 8.71 62.06 -17.88
N PHE A 684 8.30 61.58 -19.05
CA PHE A 684 8.08 62.32 -20.31
C PHE A 684 7.68 61.34 -21.43
N SER A 685 6.43 60.86 -21.43
CA SER A 685 5.75 60.38 -22.65
C SER A 685 4.27 60.03 -22.39
N THR A 686 3.45 60.26 -23.42
CA THR A 686 1.98 60.23 -23.41
C THR A 686 1.41 58.82 -23.33
N ALA A 687 0.34 58.69 -22.54
CA ALA A 687 -0.41 57.46 -22.31
C ALA A 687 -1.13 57.00 -23.58
N GLU A 688 -0.82 55.79 -24.05
CA GLU A 688 -1.79 54.71 -24.34
C GLU A 688 -1.16 53.52 -25.10
N ASP A 689 0.00 53.68 -25.76
CA ASP A 689 0.74 52.59 -26.46
C ASP A 689 1.98 52.05 -25.70
N GLU A 690 2.24 52.51 -24.48
CA GLU A 690 3.56 52.34 -23.81
C GLU A 690 3.75 51.09 -22.93
N SER A 691 2.72 50.28 -22.68
CA SER A 691 2.81 49.23 -21.64
C SER A 691 3.75 48.08 -22.04
N LYS A 692 3.75 47.68 -23.32
CA LYS A 692 4.63 46.62 -23.83
C LYS A 692 6.10 47.07 -23.89
N ASP A 693 6.36 48.25 -24.44
CA ASP A 693 7.70 48.83 -24.54
C ASP A 693 8.33 49.07 -23.15
N LYS A 694 7.51 49.42 -22.13
CA LYS A 694 7.98 49.56 -20.74
C LYS A 694 8.38 48.21 -20.14
N TYR A 695 7.61 47.15 -20.38
CA TYR A 695 7.94 45.81 -19.87
C TYR A 695 9.20 45.24 -20.52
N GLU A 696 9.36 45.40 -21.84
CA GLU A 696 10.57 44.94 -22.55
C GLU A 696 11.83 45.66 -22.05
N LYS A 697 11.77 46.98 -21.89
CA LYS A 697 12.88 47.77 -21.30
C LYS A 697 13.20 47.35 -19.87
N LEU A 698 12.17 47.09 -19.05
CA LEU A 698 12.36 46.58 -17.68
C LEU A 698 13.01 45.19 -17.69
N LYS A 699 12.58 44.31 -18.60
CA LYS A 699 13.13 42.96 -18.75
C LYS A 699 14.60 42.99 -19.19
N GLU A 700 14.95 43.85 -20.13
CA GLU A 700 16.35 44.05 -20.56
C GLU A 700 17.22 44.52 -19.39
N THR A 701 16.79 45.56 -18.67
CA THR A 701 17.51 46.11 -17.52
C THR A 701 17.72 45.08 -16.42
N VAL A 702 16.67 44.31 -16.09
CA VAL A 702 16.75 43.22 -15.11
C VAL A 702 17.67 42.10 -15.62
N SER A 703 17.64 41.78 -16.91
CA SER A 703 18.51 40.75 -17.49
C SER A 703 20.00 41.10 -17.40
N GLU A 704 20.36 42.38 -17.52
CA GLU A 704 21.74 42.85 -17.36
C GLU A 704 22.22 42.71 -15.92
N GLU A 705 21.38 43.08 -14.94
CA GLU A 705 21.69 42.90 -13.53
C GLU A 705 21.79 41.41 -13.15
N MET A 706 20.94 40.56 -13.72
CA MET A 706 21.02 39.11 -13.52
C MET A 706 22.33 38.53 -14.06
N LYS A 707 22.82 39.01 -15.21
CA LYS A 707 24.12 38.61 -15.76
C LYS A 707 25.32 39.06 -14.92
N LYS A 708 25.17 40.14 -14.13
CA LYS A 708 26.19 40.59 -13.18
C LYS A 708 26.15 39.76 -11.89
N ALA A 709 24.96 39.46 -11.39
CA ALA A 709 24.76 38.74 -10.13
C ALA A 709 25.04 37.22 -10.26
N PHE A 710 24.73 36.62 -11.40
CA PHE A 710 24.83 35.17 -11.62
C PHE A 710 25.69 34.83 -12.83
N ARG A 711 26.32 33.65 -12.79
CA ARG A 711 27.14 33.16 -13.91
C ARG A 711 26.25 32.87 -15.14
N PRO A 712 26.72 33.16 -16.37
CA PRO A 712 25.96 32.87 -17.60
C PRO A 712 25.57 31.40 -17.75
N GLU A 713 26.43 30.48 -17.27
CA GLU A 713 26.17 29.04 -17.28
C GLU A 713 24.85 28.68 -16.60
N PHE A 714 24.57 29.30 -15.45
CA PHE A 714 23.35 29.07 -14.69
C PHE A 714 22.12 29.64 -15.40
N LEU A 715 22.21 30.88 -15.87
CA LEU A 715 21.11 31.56 -16.56
C LEU A 715 20.68 30.82 -17.84
N ASN A 716 21.64 30.25 -18.58
CA ASN A 716 21.37 29.49 -19.80
C ASN A 716 20.64 28.16 -19.56
N ARG A 717 20.58 27.65 -18.32
CA ARG A 717 19.83 26.43 -17.97
C ARG A 717 18.39 26.70 -17.53
N ILE A 718 17.99 27.97 -17.46
CA ILE A 718 16.68 28.38 -17.00
C ILE A 718 15.79 28.60 -18.21
N ASP A 719 14.54 28.14 -18.16
CA ASP A 719 13.65 28.27 -19.31
C ASP A 719 13.25 29.74 -19.52
N GLU A 720 12.90 30.45 -18.44
CA GLU A 720 12.44 31.83 -18.53
C GLU A 720 12.70 32.65 -17.26
N THR A 721 13.12 33.91 -17.44
CA THR A 721 13.20 34.90 -16.37
C THR A 721 11.94 35.77 -16.40
N ILE A 722 11.22 35.79 -15.29
CA ILE A 722 9.93 36.44 -15.13
C ILE A 722 10.11 37.66 -14.23
N VAL A 723 9.74 38.82 -14.77
CA VAL A 723 9.82 40.10 -14.07
C VAL A 723 8.45 40.48 -13.56
N PHE A 724 8.36 40.75 -12.25
CA PHE A 724 7.15 41.21 -11.58
C PHE A 724 7.18 42.74 -11.45
N ALA A 725 6.13 43.39 -11.94
CA ALA A 725 5.95 44.84 -11.84
C ALA A 725 5.39 45.25 -10.47
N HIS A 726 5.37 46.55 -10.18
CA HIS A 726 4.60 47.07 -9.04
C HIS A 726 3.11 46.91 -9.27
N LEU A 727 2.37 46.71 -8.17
CA LEU A 727 0.93 46.57 -8.19
C LEU A 727 0.26 47.94 -8.35
N SER A 728 -0.75 48.03 -9.21
CA SER A 728 -1.58 49.22 -9.35
C SER A 728 -2.56 49.36 -8.17
N LYS A 729 -3.09 50.57 -7.94
CA LYS A 729 -4.11 50.79 -6.90
C LYS A 729 -5.35 49.91 -7.10
N GLU A 730 -5.74 49.69 -8.35
CA GLU A 730 -6.87 48.82 -8.71
C GLU A 730 -6.58 47.35 -8.40
N GLU A 731 -5.37 46.88 -8.71
CA GLU A 731 -4.93 45.52 -8.38
C GLU A 731 -4.89 45.30 -6.87
N ILE A 732 -4.44 46.29 -6.10
CA ILE A 732 -4.42 46.23 -4.63
C ILE A 732 -5.84 46.12 -4.07
N ARG A 733 -6.80 46.84 -4.63
CA ARG A 733 -8.21 46.74 -4.23
C ARG A 733 -8.76 45.33 -4.45
N GLN A 734 -8.46 44.73 -5.61
CA GLN A 734 -8.85 43.34 -5.89
C GLN A 734 -8.16 42.35 -4.93
N ILE A 735 -6.91 42.62 -4.52
CA ILE A 735 -6.21 41.79 -3.52
C ILE A 735 -6.90 41.87 -2.16
N VAL A 736 -7.35 43.05 -1.75
CA VAL A 736 -8.16 43.22 -0.52
C VAL A 736 -9.43 42.38 -0.60
N ASP A 737 -10.14 42.40 -1.73
CA ASP A 737 -11.32 41.56 -1.94
C ASP A 737 -11.01 40.07 -1.81
N LEU A 738 -9.88 39.62 -2.35
CA LEU A 738 -9.46 38.23 -2.26
C LEU A 738 -9.16 37.81 -0.82
N MET A 739 -8.46 38.66 -0.06
CA MET A 739 -8.13 38.38 1.35
C MET A 739 -9.36 38.41 2.27
N LEU A 740 -10.34 39.25 1.97
CA LEU A 740 -11.60 39.31 2.71
C LEU A 740 -12.45 38.05 2.50
N LYS A 741 -12.39 37.39 1.34
CA LYS A 741 -13.11 36.12 1.10
C LYS A 741 -12.73 35.03 2.10
N ASP A 742 -11.47 34.95 2.53
CA ASP A 742 -11.02 33.98 3.53
C ASP A 742 -11.61 34.28 4.93
N LEU A 743 -11.79 35.55 5.25
CA LEU A 743 -12.49 35.99 6.45
C LEU A 743 -13.98 35.66 6.35
N PHE A 744 -14.59 35.87 5.19
CA PHE A 744 -16.01 35.58 4.95
C PHE A 744 -16.32 34.09 5.11
N LYS A 745 -15.46 33.20 4.59
CA LYS A 745 -15.59 31.75 4.78
C LYS A 745 -15.56 31.36 6.26
N ARG A 746 -14.59 31.87 7.04
CA ARG A 746 -14.48 31.59 8.48
C ARG A 746 -15.66 32.12 9.31
N LEU A 747 -16.26 33.24 8.89
CA LEU A 747 -17.48 33.75 9.52
C LEU A 747 -18.73 32.97 9.12
N ALA A 748 -18.81 32.50 7.87
CA ALA A 748 -19.92 31.68 7.39
C ALA A 748 -20.00 30.34 8.13
N GLU A 749 -18.87 29.74 8.52
CA GLU A 749 -18.85 28.55 9.40
C GLU A 749 -19.46 28.80 10.80
N LYS A 750 -19.58 30.07 11.21
CA LYS A 750 -20.23 30.50 12.45
C LYS A 750 -21.63 31.07 12.21
N ASP A 751 -22.21 30.82 11.03
CA ASP A 751 -23.49 31.38 10.56
C ASP A 751 -23.53 32.92 10.55
N LEU A 752 -22.39 33.60 10.41
CA LEU A 752 -22.32 35.06 10.32
C LEU A 752 -22.02 35.51 8.89
N ASN A 753 -22.85 36.41 8.37
CA ASN A 753 -22.61 37.06 7.08
C ASN A 753 -21.97 38.42 7.30
N ILE A 754 -21.14 38.86 6.36
CA ILE A 754 -20.48 40.16 6.43
C ILE A 754 -20.50 40.83 5.05
N GLU A 755 -20.84 42.11 5.02
CA GLU A 755 -20.86 42.94 3.81
C GLU A 755 -19.92 44.12 4.01
N VAL A 756 -18.86 44.21 3.19
CA VAL A 756 -17.87 45.29 3.27
C VAL A 756 -18.14 46.30 2.15
N THR A 757 -18.32 47.56 2.53
CA THR A 757 -18.52 48.68 1.58
C THR A 757 -17.23 49.00 0.81
N ASP A 758 -17.38 49.54 -0.40
CA ASP A 758 -16.25 49.87 -1.27
C ASP A 758 -15.31 50.93 -0.67
N GLU A 759 -15.85 51.89 0.08
CA GLU A 759 -15.06 52.92 0.80
C GLU A 759 -14.09 52.29 1.82
N VAL A 760 -14.51 51.21 2.50
CA VAL A 760 -13.65 50.49 3.43
C VAL A 760 -12.54 49.76 2.69
N LYS A 761 -12.84 49.20 1.51
CA LYS A 761 -11.83 48.52 0.67
C LYS A 761 -10.79 49.50 0.14
N ASP A 762 -11.21 50.67 -0.32
CA ASP A 762 -10.33 51.72 -0.80
C ASP A 762 -9.44 52.25 0.34
N HIS A 763 -10.03 52.47 1.53
CA HIS A 763 -9.26 52.86 2.72
C HIS A 763 -8.26 51.80 3.19
N LEU A 764 -8.59 50.51 3.05
CA LEU A 764 -7.65 49.41 3.32
C LEU A 764 -6.53 49.35 2.28
N ALA A 765 -6.85 49.57 0.99
CA ALA A 765 -5.89 49.60 -0.10
C ALA A 765 -4.87 50.74 0.07
N GLU A 766 -5.31 51.95 0.39
CA GLU A 766 -4.43 53.11 0.58
C GLU A 766 -3.52 52.97 1.80
N ASN A 767 -4.04 52.52 2.93
CA ASN A 767 -3.27 52.37 4.16
C ASN A 767 -2.39 51.10 4.20
N GLY A 768 -2.72 50.11 3.37
CA GLY A 768 -2.02 48.82 3.33
C GLY A 768 -0.96 48.74 2.24
N TYR A 769 -0.97 49.65 1.27
CA TYR A 769 0.04 49.73 0.23
C TYR A 769 1.28 50.50 0.68
N SER A 770 2.45 49.92 0.43
CA SER A 770 3.73 50.61 0.53
C SER A 770 4.57 50.29 -0.70
N GLU A 771 5.14 51.31 -1.34
CA GLU A 771 5.98 51.13 -2.52
C GLU A 771 7.20 50.21 -2.26
N ALA A 772 7.73 50.22 -1.02
CA ALA A 772 8.87 49.39 -0.62
C ALA A 772 8.50 47.93 -0.26
N TYR A 773 7.30 47.72 0.30
CA TYR A 773 6.87 46.42 0.86
C TYR A 773 5.70 45.77 0.11
N GLY A 774 5.22 46.40 -0.97
CA GLY A 774 4.10 45.96 -1.78
C GLY A 774 2.83 45.75 -0.95
N ALA A 775 2.12 44.66 -1.22
CA ALA A 775 0.88 44.26 -0.56
C ALA A 775 1.12 43.58 0.83
N ARG A 776 2.37 43.38 1.25
CA ARG A 776 2.69 42.61 2.47
C ARG A 776 2.07 43.18 3.77
N PRO A 777 1.96 44.51 3.97
CA PRO A 777 1.32 45.06 5.17
C PRO A 777 -0.20 44.87 5.23
N LEU A 778 -0.88 44.61 4.10
CA LEU A 778 -2.34 44.50 4.03
C LEU A 778 -2.89 43.43 4.95
N ARG A 779 -2.26 42.25 5.04
CA ARG A 779 -2.73 41.15 5.90
C ARG A 779 -2.79 41.59 7.36
N ARG A 780 -1.72 42.23 7.83
CA ARG A 780 -1.61 42.73 9.20
C ARG A 780 -2.59 43.89 9.45
N LEU A 781 -2.83 44.73 8.44
CA LEU A 781 -3.79 45.81 8.52
C LEU A 781 -5.23 45.28 8.66
N ILE A 782 -5.61 44.31 7.83
CA ILE A 782 -6.92 43.65 7.88
C ILE A 782 -7.09 42.95 9.23
N GLN A 783 -6.10 42.17 9.68
CA GLN A 783 -6.16 41.51 10.97
C GLN A 783 -6.41 42.52 12.11
N ARG A 784 -5.60 43.58 12.17
CA ARG A 784 -5.69 44.58 13.25
C ARG A 784 -6.95 45.45 13.20
N LYS A 785 -7.36 45.91 12.02
CA LYS A 785 -8.48 46.86 11.88
C LYS A 785 -9.84 46.19 11.66
N MET A 786 -9.86 44.95 11.18
CA MET A 786 -11.09 44.20 10.90
C MET A 786 -11.25 43.03 11.85
N GLU A 787 -10.31 42.07 11.85
CA GLU A 787 -10.48 40.81 12.60
C GLU A 787 -10.51 41.03 14.12
N ASP A 788 -9.56 41.79 14.66
CA ASP A 788 -9.48 42.07 16.09
C ASP A 788 -10.75 42.78 16.58
N SER A 789 -11.21 43.80 15.84
CA SER A 789 -12.42 44.55 16.19
C SER A 789 -13.71 43.71 16.03
N LEU A 790 -13.81 42.87 15.00
CA LEU A 790 -14.91 41.91 14.86
C LEU A 790 -14.92 40.88 15.99
N ALA A 791 -13.76 40.39 16.40
CA ALA A 791 -13.63 39.43 17.49
C ALA A 791 -14.10 40.03 18.81
N GLU A 792 -13.71 41.26 19.13
CA GLU A 792 -14.18 41.98 20.32
C GLU A 792 -15.71 42.15 20.31
N GLU A 793 -16.30 42.52 19.17
CA GLU A 793 -17.75 42.72 19.09
C GLU A 793 -18.55 41.41 19.17
N ILE A 794 -18.05 40.33 18.56
CA ILE A 794 -18.65 38.99 18.68
C ILE A 794 -18.55 38.50 20.13
N LEU A 795 -17.40 38.67 20.80
CA LEU A 795 -17.22 38.29 22.21
C LEU A 795 -18.08 39.13 23.17
N SER A 796 -18.34 40.39 22.83
CA SER A 796 -19.25 41.25 23.58
C SER A 796 -20.73 40.87 23.45
N GLY A 797 -21.06 39.86 22.61
CA GLY A 797 -22.41 39.35 22.42
C GLY A 797 -23.32 40.22 21.54
N LYS A 798 -22.75 41.17 20.79
CA LYS A 798 -23.53 42.08 19.91
C LYS A 798 -24.10 41.40 18.66
N TYR A 799 -23.49 40.31 18.19
CA TYR A 799 -23.92 39.56 17.01
C TYR A 799 -24.13 38.08 17.34
N GLY A 800 -25.21 37.50 16.82
CA GLY A 800 -25.54 36.08 16.97
C GLY A 800 -25.66 35.34 15.64
N PRO A 801 -25.85 34.00 15.66
CA PRO A 801 -25.96 33.18 14.46
C PRO A 801 -27.08 33.67 13.53
N GLY A 802 -26.78 33.85 12.26
CA GLY A 802 -27.69 34.33 11.20
C GLY A 802 -27.70 35.86 11.00
N ASP A 803 -26.92 36.61 11.76
CA ASP A 803 -26.81 38.06 11.59
C ASP A 803 -25.90 38.44 10.40
N THR A 804 -26.22 39.57 9.76
CA THR A 804 -25.39 40.17 8.71
C THR A 804 -24.73 41.43 9.24
N ILE A 805 -23.40 41.45 9.26
CA ILE A 805 -22.58 42.56 9.74
C ILE A 805 -22.21 43.43 8.53
N LYS A 806 -22.65 44.67 8.52
CA LYS A 806 -22.27 45.65 7.50
C LYS A 806 -21.09 46.46 8.01
N VAL A 807 -20.03 46.53 7.22
CA VAL A 807 -18.81 47.26 7.55
C VAL A 807 -18.76 48.56 6.76
N THR A 808 -18.75 49.68 7.49
CA THR A 808 -18.75 51.04 6.96
C THR A 808 -17.55 51.82 7.46
N LEU A 809 -17.23 52.92 6.77
CA LEU A 809 -16.20 53.86 7.20
C LEU A 809 -16.88 55.08 7.82
N VAL A 810 -16.59 55.40 9.08
CA VAL A 810 -17.07 56.61 9.76
C VAL A 810 -15.87 57.33 10.37
N ASP A 811 -15.65 58.60 10.00
CA ASP A 811 -14.54 59.43 10.45
C ASP A 811 -13.14 58.78 10.30
N GLY A 812 -12.92 58.04 9.21
CA GLY A 812 -11.66 57.33 8.94
C GLY A 812 -11.42 56.09 9.83
N LYS A 813 -12.42 55.68 10.62
CA LYS A 813 -12.43 54.44 11.40
C LYS A 813 -13.41 53.45 10.80
N ILE A 814 -13.08 52.17 10.93
CA ILE A 814 -13.94 51.08 10.49
C ILE A 814 -14.99 50.86 11.59
N SER A 815 -16.26 50.95 11.21
CA SER A 815 -17.40 50.68 12.09
C SER A 815 -18.20 49.49 11.59
N PHE A 816 -18.78 48.75 12.53
CA PHE A 816 -19.58 47.57 12.27
C PHE A 816 -21.04 47.86 12.68
N GLU A 817 -21.96 47.63 11.75
CA GLU A 817 -23.39 47.81 11.98
C GLU A 817 -24.12 46.50 11.71
N LYS A 818 -25.13 46.20 12.52
CA LYS A 818 -26.03 45.07 12.24
C LYS A 818 -26.97 45.47 11.11
N ALA A 819 -26.88 44.80 9.96
CA ALA A 819 -27.81 45.01 8.87
C ALA A 819 -29.21 44.54 9.29
N ALA A 820 -30.20 45.43 9.20
CA ALA A 820 -31.58 45.07 9.47
C ALA A 820 -32.02 43.99 8.48
N LYS A 821 -32.59 42.87 8.99
CA LYS A 821 -33.16 41.78 8.17
C LYS A 821 -34.03 42.39 7.07
N LYS A 822 -33.58 42.36 5.81
CA LYS A 822 -34.46 42.52 4.66
C LYS A 822 -35.48 41.38 4.75
N ARG A 823 -36.69 41.68 5.22
CA ARG A 823 -37.85 40.80 5.05
C ARG A 823 -37.90 40.42 3.58
N ALA A 824 -37.72 39.13 3.30
CA ALA A 824 -37.93 38.55 1.99
C ALA A 824 -39.34 38.95 1.52
N LYS A 825 -39.40 39.93 0.62
CA LYS A 825 -40.60 40.30 -0.13
C LYS A 825 -40.26 40.06 -1.60
N LYS A 826 -39.93 38.81 -1.94
CA LYS A 826 -39.67 38.38 -3.31
C LYS A 826 -40.05 36.92 -3.59
N GLU A 827 -41.01 36.38 -2.84
CA GLU A 827 -41.57 35.02 -3.05
C GLU A 827 -43.11 35.03 -3.18
N LYS A 828 -43.74 36.18 -3.41
CA LYS A 828 -45.20 36.26 -3.69
C LYS A 828 -45.57 36.92 -5.02
N ALA A 829 -44.60 37.06 -5.93
CA ALA A 829 -44.85 37.64 -7.26
C ALA A 829 -44.78 36.63 -8.41
N GLU A 830 -44.33 35.38 -8.19
CA GLU A 830 -44.20 34.38 -9.26
C GLU A 830 -45.22 33.23 -9.18
N GLU A 831 -46.04 33.12 -8.12
CA GLU A 831 -47.13 32.12 -8.04
C GLU A 831 -48.51 32.66 -8.53
N GLY A 832 -48.57 33.89 -9.03
CA GLY A 832 -49.82 34.54 -9.43
C GLY A 832 -50.21 34.46 -10.91
N GLU A 833 -49.36 33.92 -11.78
CA GLU A 833 -49.52 34.07 -13.25
C GLU A 833 -49.59 32.75 -14.04
N GLN A 834 -49.85 31.61 -13.39
CA GLN A 834 -50.03 30.31 -14.07
C GLN A 834 -51.42 29.67 -13.93
N VAL A 835 -52.42 30.39 -13.41
CA VAL A 835 -53.81 29.90 -13.40
C VAL A 835 -54.68 30.87 -14.19
N THR A 836 -54.57 30.84 -15.52
CA THR A 836 -55.62 31.23 -16.50
C THR A 836 -55.05 31.13 -17.92
N ALA A 837 -55.05 29.93 -18.49
CA ALA A 837 -55.14 29.72 -19.94
C ALA A 837 -55.53 28.25 -20.19
N GLU A 838 -56.82 28.06 -20.53
CA GLU A 838 -57.25 27.02 -21.47
C GLU A 838 -56.60 27.21 -22.84
#